data_AF-A0A1F3EEH4-F1
#
_entry.id   AF-A0A1F3EEH4-F1
#
_cell.length_a   1.000
_cell.length_b   1.000
_cell.length_c   1.000
_cell.angle_alpha   90.00
_cell.angle_beta   90.00
_cell.angle_gamma   90.00
#
_symmetry.space_group_name_H-M   'P 1'
#
loop_
_entity.id
_entity.type
_entity.pdbx_description
1 polymer ?
#
loop_
_entity_poly.entity_id
_entity_poly.type
_entity_poly.pdbx_seq_one_letter_code
_entity_poly.pdbx_strand_id
1 'polypeptide(L)'
;MKHIFLQITNFFLILLFCRCNQNINDNIIIINKLNSPFAISEDLIIPKSSNLVIEKGAVIIISDSVNIKIYGKLTINGTKKNPVIIKTENDTISWGRIIINSTEKSTIKYTNFINGALTAYNSNFYISNSNFEFRHNRKFDGWPIIYLINSKSIVNNISVINKIDKYVGEGINCIGGSVECLNNTIDNMPDAIEVTRVSKSKIAGNLIQNCYDDAIDINASFDVDIYNNLITHTEDNGISIGGDQSFNDSVKFGKSFNINIIQNIIYKVKTGISVTDSSQVYIESNNICSCNVGIKLFQKNNLFGGAFTEITNNVLLKNNNDYITENSEINEINTLSDFKTQNNEKNELILDTNNFFIKSSKISKDKTFYRFNKIDTNSIISVNNLPQMFINTFPKVINYDEKIDAIFQVYDNKLKTNSGKITIKIRGSSSVDYPKKSYELETEKKQCIINLPEETDWVLYAPSIDKSLLRNALAYSLGQKMSIKSPKFRFLNLYVNDENYGLYLLIQKIKCSEGFVNIEELSEIDSCKPAISGGYIFKIDKGTGANNWISLCNSDSNHLVNYYIHYPKPNSINESQKKYIIQYIKKFESKISKMPLDHNVIDSQSFISYILVNELMKNFDSYRASVYFYKNRNSDKLFIGPIWDFDISSGLALYEEFNTHTGFVFEINDDYRKYIPLWWYNLISDEFFSIKLKEKWFELRKHELSDTQLINLINNLNSQIKNYSIEKETNRLKDWILKRALWIDENIELINIKASAYK
;
A
#
# COMPACT_ATOMS: atom_id res chain seq x y z
N MET A 1 16.94 47.79 31.40
CA MET A 1 16.35 47.61 32.74
C MET A 1 16.69 46.19 33.22
N LYS A 2 17.62 46.12 34.18
CA LYS A 2 18.00 44.99 35.09
C LYS A 2 18.08 43.58 34.49
N HIS A 3 19.25 43.11 34.04
CA HIS A 3 20.26 42.36 34.83
C HIS A 3 19.65 41.34 35.81
N ILE A 4 19.82 40.04 35.50
CA ILE A 4 20.33 39.01 36.42
C ILE A 4 21.14 38.01 35.56
N PHE A 5 22.45 38.06 35.75
CA PHE A 5 23.40 37.00 35.42
C PHE A 5 23.21 35.88 36.46
N LEU A 6 23.18 34.62 36.05
CA LEU A 6 23.46 33.50 36.95
C LEU A 6 24.39 32.52 36.22
N GLN A 7 25.68 32.78 36.38
CA GLN A 7 26.77 31.82 36.27
C GLN A 7 26.55 30.76 37.37
N ILE A 8 26.36 29.49 37.02
CA ILE A 8 26.56 28.37 37.97
C ILE A 8 27.36 27.28 37.27
N THR A 9 28.63 27.20 37.65
CA THR A 9 29.56 26.13 37.36
C THR A 9 29.20 24.83 38.10
N ASN A 10 29.42 23.72 37.40
CA ASN A 10 29.60 22.34 37.88
C ASN A 10 28.40 21.56 38.43
N PHE A 11 28.02 20.54 37.65
CA PHE A 11 27.80 19.16 38.09
C PHE A 11 26.84 19.00 39.29
N PHE A 12 25.52 19.22 39.12
CA PHE A 12 24.43 18.52 39.87
C PHE A 12 22.98 19.03 39.63
N LEU A 13 22.65 19.67 38.48
CA LEU A 13 21.30 20.26 38.28
C LEU A 13 20.51 19.71 37.09
N ILE A 14 20.33 18.38 37.06
CA ILE A 14 19.12 17.79 36.46
C ILE A 14 18.27 17.35 37.65
N LEU A 15 17.46 18.24 38.23
CA LEU A 15 16.33 17.88 39.11
C LEU A 15 15.47 19.07 39.57
N LEU A 16 15.88 20.33 39.39
CA LEU A 16 15.23 21.46 40.10
C LEU A 16 14.30 22.39 39.30
N PHE A 17 13.86 22.00 38.11
CA PHE A 17 12.72 22.65 37.43
C PHE A 17 11.59 21.70 37.01
N CYS A 18 11.45 20.56 37.70
CA CYS A 18 10.23 19.76 37.67
C CYS A 18 9.33 20.10 38.87
N ARG A 19 8.45 21.10 38.73
CA ARG A 19 7.19 21.07 39.48
C ARG A 19 6.17 20.27 38.67
N CYS A 20 6.31 18.94 38.73
CA CYS A 20 5.25 18.00 38.42
C CYS A 20 5.53 16.71 39.18
N ASN A 21 4.59 16.31 40.05
CA ASN A 21 4.62 15.07 40.83
C ASN A 21 4.87 13.84 39.93
N GLN A 22 6.07 13.26 39.95
CA GLN A 22 6.30 11.87 39.56
C GLN A 22 7.41 11.23 40.42
N ASN A 23 7.18 9.97 40.79
CA ASN A 23 7.98 9.16 41.72
C ASN A 23 9.47 9.07 41.34
N ILE A 24 10.33 9.27 42.34
CA ILE A 24 11.81 9.31 42.24
C ILE A 24 12.37 7.88 42.29
N ASN A 25 12.00 7.01 41.34
CA ASN A 25 12.61 5.67 41.23
C ASN A 25 12.99 5.24 39.80
N ASP A 26 12.62 6.00 38.76
CA ASP A 26 12.93 5.61 37.38
C ASP A 26 14.01 6.54 36.80
N ASN A 27 15.11 5.94 36.32
CA ASN A 27 16.20 6.62 35.61
C ASN A 27 15.77 7.09 34.20
N ILE A 28 14.62 7.76 34.08
CA ILE A 28 14.02 8.18 32.80
C ILE A 28 13.67 9.66 32.88
N ILE A 29 14.25 10.45 31.96
CA ILE A 29 13.95 11.86 31.76
C ILE A 29 12.89 11.95 30.65
N ILE A 30 11.74 12.55 30.95
CA ILE A 30 10.61 12.67 30.02
C ILE A 30 10.39 14.15 29.66
N ILE A 31 10.47 14.48 28.37
CA ILE A 31 10.05 15.76 27.80
C ILE A 31 8.74 15.54 27.06
N ASN A 32 7.66 16.16 27.52
CA ASN A 32 6.33 16.02 26.92
C ASN A 32 5.74 17.37 26.51
N LYS A 33 4.56 17.34 25.89
CA LYS A 33 3.86 18.53 25.42
C LYS A 33 3.51 19.52 26.55
N LEU A 34 3.23 19.04 27.76
CA LEU A 34 2.91 19.91 28.90
C LEU A 34 4.14 20.74 29.34
N ASN A 35 5.33 20.18 29.14
CA ASN A 35 6.61 20.82 29.47
C ASN A 35 7.20 21.60 28.28
N SER A 36 6.42 21.89 27.24
CA SER A 36 6.88 22.56 26.01
C SER A 36 6.52 24.06 25.97
N PRO A 37 7.37 24.93 25.42
CA PRO A 37 8.70 24.63 24.89
C PRO A 37 9.73 24.36 26.01
N PHE A 38 10.55 23.34 25.83
CA PHE A 38 11.66 23.02 26.72
C PHE A 38 12.94 23.68 26.21
N ALA A 39 13.49 24.63 26.96
CA ALA A 39 14.69 25.37 26.57
C ALA A 39 15.98 24.66 27.04
N ILE A 40 16.96 24.53 26.15
CA ILE A 40 18.29 23.97 26.43
C ILE A 40 19.33 25.04 26.07
N SER A 41 19.93 25.66 27.08
CA SER A 41 20.91 26.74 26.92
C SER A 41 22.37 26.29 27.07
N GLU A 42 22.60 25.07 27.54
CA GLU A 42 23.90 24.44 27.73
C GLU A 42 23.81 22.97 27.34
N ASP A 43 24.95 22.32 27.08
CA ASP A 43 24.99 20.92 26.67
C ASP A 43 24.19 20.01 27.63
N LEU A 44 23.17 19.33 27.10
CA LEU A 44 22.38 18.38 27.88
C LEU A 44 23.06 17.01 27.83
N ILE A 45 23.52 16.51 28.98
CA ILE A 45 24.19 15.20 29.08
C ILE A 45 23.25 14.19 29.73
N ILE A 46 22.95 13.11 29.00
CA ILE A 46 22.17 11.97 29.48
C ILE A 46 23.15 10.81 29.77
N PRO A 47 23.46 10.52 31.05
CA PRO A 47 24.46 9.51 31.39
C PRO A 47 23.98 8.09 31.05
N LYS A 48 24.91 7.13 31.02
CA LYS A 48 24.62 5.71 30.70
C LYS A 48 23.57 5.08 31.62
N SER A 49 23.46 5.56 32.86
CA SER A 49 22.48 5.09 33.83
C SER A 49 21.05 5.58 33.56
N SER A 50 20.85 6.51 32.62
CA SER A 50 19.59 7.23 32.43
C SER A 50 19.16 7.30 30.97
N ASN A 51 17.86 7.39 30.73
CA ASN A 51 17.27 7.41 29.39
C ASN A 51 16.53 8.73 29.13
N LEU A 52 16.53 9.21 27.89
CA LEU A 52 15.77 10.38 27.47
C LEU A 52 14.60 9.96 26.56
N VAL A 53 13.38 10.30 26.99
CA VAL A 53 12.15 10.10 26.23
C VAL A 53 11.55 11.45 25.88
N ILE A 54 11.35 11.71 24.58
CA ILE A 54 10.65 12.91 24.09
C ILE A 54 9.33 12.46 23.46
N GLU A 55 8.23 12.89 24.04
CA GLU A 55 6.89 12.47 23.65
C GLU A 55 6.30 13.34 22.53
N LYS A 56 5.32 12.78 21.81
CA LYS A 56 4.60 13.46 20.71
C LYS A 56 4.17 14.88 21.04
N GLY A 57 4.37 15.79 20.10
CA GLY A 57 3.97 17.19 20.22
C GLY A 57 4.85 18.04 21.12
N ALA A 58 5.95 17.50 21.66
CA ALA A 58 6.91 18.29 22.41
C ALA A 58 7.67 19.26 21.50
N VAL A 59 7.97 20.45 22.02
CA VAL A 59 8.80 21.47 21.37
C VAL A 59 10.04 21.70 22.22
N ILE A 60 11.22 21.62 21.62
CA ILE A 60 12.51 21.86 22.26
C ILE A 60 13.18 23.03 21.55
N ILE A 61 13.61 24.02 22.33
CA ILE A 61 14.35 25.19 21.85
C ILE A 61 15.79 25.07 22.36
N ILE A 62 16.74 24.95 21.44
CA ILE A 62 18.17 24.77 21.77
C ILE A 62 18.93 26.02 21.37
N SER A 63 19.79 26.51 22.25
CA SER A 63 20.64 27.69 22.00
C SER A 63 21.75 27.39 20.98
N ASP A 64 22.36 28.44 20.44
CA ASP A 64 23.42 28.35 19.44
C ASP A 64 24.55 27.40 19.90
N SER A 65 24.92 26.47 19.02
CA SER A 65 26.04 25.52 19.21
C SER A 65 25.91 24.54 20.41
N VAL A 66 24.73 24.47 21.05
CA VAL A 66 24.47 23.57 22.17
C VAL A 66 24.10 22.15 21.70
N ASN A 67 24.61 21.14 22.40
CA ASN A 67 24.46 19.72 22.04
C ASN A 67 23.56 18.97 23.03
N ILE A 68 23.00 17.84 22.57
CA ILE A 68 22.41 16.83 23.44
C ILE A 68 23.26 15.57 23.34
N LYS A 69 23.97 15.21 24.42
CA LYS A 69 24.88 14.07 24.49
C LYS A 69 24.22 12.90 25.21
N ILE A 70 23.96 11.82 24.49
CA ILE A 70 23.27 10.62 24.96
C ILE A 70 24.26 9.47 25.15
N TYR A 71 24.51 9.09 26.40
CA TYR A 71 25.29 7.89 26.77
C TYR A 71 24.40 6.71 27.21
N GLY A 72 23.12 6.98 27.54
CA GLY A 72 22.08 5.97 27.75
C GLY A 72 21.23 5.75 26.50
N LYS A 73 19.91 5.64 26.62
CA LYS A 73 19.01 5.47 25.46
C LYS A 73 18.24 6.74 25.11
N LEU A 74 18.12 7.04 23.82
CA LEU A 74 17.23 8.08 23.29
C LEU A 74 15.96 7.46 22.67
N THR A 75 14.80 8.00 23.01
CA THR A 75 13.52 7.66 22.36
C THR A 75 12.72 8.91 22.06
N ILE A 76 12.54 9.25 20.78
CA ILE A 76 11.66 10.34 20.34
C ILE A 76 10.43 9.74 19.66
N ASN A 77 9.27 9.91 20.31
CA ASN A 77 8.00 9.28 19.95
C ASN A 77 7.01 10.29 19.37
N GLY A 78 7.41 11.01 18.31
CA GLY A 78 6.48 11.84 17.54
C GLY A 78 5.38 11.03 16.85
N THR A 79 4.36 11.72 16.35
CA THR A 79 3.35 11.14 15.45
C THR A 79 3.09 12.09 14.28
N LYS A 80 2.57 11.61 13.15
CA LYS A 80 2.19 12.47 12.01
C LYS A 80 1.32 13.68 12.41
N LYS A 81 0.37 13.47 13.34
CA LYS A 81 -0.53 14.52 13.85
C LYS A 81 0.14 15.46 14.85
N ASN A 82 1.07 14.94 15.65
CA ASN A 82 1.77 15.69 16.70
C ASN A 82 3.27 15.36 16.60
N PRO A 83 4.00 15.96 15.65
CA PRO A 83 5.44 15.74 15.54
C PRO A 83 6.16 16.36 16.74
N VAL A 84 7.36 15.85 17.04
CA VAL A 84 8.29 16.55 17.93
C VAL A 84 9.01 17.61 17.11
N ILE A 85 9.20 18.81 17.67
CA ILE A 85 9.91 19.90 17.01
C ILE A 85 11.15 20.25 17.84
N ILE A 86 12.32 20.17 17.22
CA ILE A 86 13.60 20.59 17.82
C ILE A 86 14.15 21.71 16.94
N LYS A 87 14.27 22.90 17.52
CA LYS A 87 14.61 24.11 16.79
C LYS A 87 15.46 25.05 17.64
N THR A 88 15.93 26.12 17.04
CA THR A 88 16.50 27.27 17.71
C THR A 88 15.43 28.31 18.10
N GLU A 89 15.82 29.30 18.90
CA GLU A 89 14.95 30.43 19.27
C GLU A 89 14.58 31.29 18.05
N ASN A 90 15.50 31.42 17.10
CA ASN A 90 15.29 32.11 15.84
C ASN A 90 16.05 31.41 14.71
N ASP A 91 15.64 31.67 13.47
CA ASP A 91 16.20 31.03 12.29
C ASP A 91 17.61 31.54 11.94
N THR A 92 18.22 32.47 12.70
CA THR A 92 19.57 33.03 12.41
C THR A 92 20.70 32.34 13.17
N ILE A 93 20.41 31.23 13.84
CA ILE A 93 21.38 30.42 14.57
C ILE A 93 21.11 28.93 14.32
N SER A 94 22.12 28.11 14.62
CA SER A 94 22.03 26.65 14.57
C SER A 94 22.41 26.06 15.91
N TRP A 95 21.68 25.05 16.37
CA TRP A 95 22.13 24.26 17.52
C TRP A 95 23.14 23.22 17.05
N GLY A 96 23.85 22.61 18.00
CA GLY A 96 24.89 21.62 17.71
C GLY A 96 24.29 20.31 17.22
N ARG A 97 24.55 19.22 17.96
CA ARG A 97 24.16 17.88 17.55
C ARG A 97 23.47 17.10 18.66
N ILE A 98 22.58 16.20 18.26
CA ILE A 98 22.24 15.07 19.11
C ILE A 98 23.33 14.02 18.89
N ILE A 99 24.16 13.80 19.90
CA ILE A 99 25.28 12.86 19.87
C ILE A 99 24.88 11.61 20.66
N ILE A 100 24.66 10.51 19.96
CA ILE A 100 24.31 9.22 20.56
C ILE A 100 25.57 8.36 20.62
N ASN A 101 26.03 8.06 21.82
CA ASN A 101 27.16 7.18 22.08
C ASN A 101 26.73 6.10 23.06
N SER A 102 25.96 5.14 22.54
CA SER A 102 25.35 4.07 23.32
C SER A 102 25.10 2.85 22.46
N THR A 103 25.36 1.68 23.02
CA THR A 103 25.04 0.40 22.38
C THR A 103 23.56 0.06 22.47
N GLU A 104 22.81 0.74 23.34
CA GLU A 104 21.36 0.59 23.43
C GLU A 104 20.66 1.14 22.20
N LYS A 105 19.57 0.49 21.81
CA LYS A 105 18.78 0.88 20.64
C LYS A 105 18.12 2.24 20.87
N SER A 106 18.54 3.25 20.12
CA SER A 106 17.93 4.58 20.12
C SER A 106 17.01 4.77 18.91
N THR A 107 15.86 5.40 19.12
CA THR A 107 14.82 5.53 18.09
C THR A 107 14.28 6.94 17.98
N ILE A 108 14.14 7.44 16.75
CA ILE A 108 13.54 8.74 16.43
C ILE A 108 12.42 8.56 15.40
N LYS A 109 11.25 9.13 15.69
CA LYS A 109 10.08 9.08 14.80
C LYS A 109 9.38 10.43 14.74
N TYR A 110 8.92 10.83 13.55
CA TYR A 110 8.07 12.03 13.36
C TYR A 110 8.63 13.27 14.06
N THR A 111 9.90 13.59 13.77
CA THR A 111 10.61 14.70 14.38
C THR A 111 11.04 15.70 13.31
N ASN A 112 10.81 16.99 13.56
CA ASN A 112 11.28 18.09 12.73
C ASN A 112 12.48 18.72 13.43
N PHE A 113 13.66 18.57 12.82
CA PHE A 113 14.90 19.21 13.19
C PHE A 113 15.09 20.46 12.33
N ILE A 114 15.18 21.62 12.97
CA ILE A 114 15.44 22.90 12.29
C ILE A 114 16.80 23.39 12.74
N ASN A 115 17.72 23.60 11.78
CA ASN A 115 19.08 24.09 12.00
C ASN A 115 19.89 23.27 13.03
N GLY A 116 19.88 21.94 12.92
CA GLY A 116 20.74 21.08 13.74
C GLY A 116 20.91 19.68 13.16
N ALA A 117 21.83 18.92 13.74
CA ALA A 117 22.32 17.67 13.16
C ALA A 117 22.36 16.52 14.18
N LEU A 118 22.68 15.32 13.69
CA LEU A 118 22.68 14.09 14.49
C LEU A 118 23.93 13.25 14.24
N THR A 119 24.53 12.71 15.30
CA THR A 119 25.61 11.72 15.20
C THR A 119 25.29 10.50 16.06
N ALA A 120 25.59 9.32 15.54
CA ALA A 120 25.48 8.06 16.26
C ALA A 120 26.80 7.27 16.18
N TYR A 121 27.41 6.98 17.32
CA TYR A 121 28.67 6.23 17.47
C TYR A 121 28.39 4.86 18.09
N ASN A 122 28.95 3.79 17.50
CA ASN A 122 28.94 2.43 18.06
C ASN A 122 27.55 1.99 18.53
N SER A 123 26.52 2.29 17.74
CA SER A 123 25.13 2.28 18.19
C SER A 123 24.21 1.43 17.32
N ASN A 124 23.05 1.08 17.88
CA ASN A 124 21.90 0.58 17.11
C ASN A 124 20.91 1.72 16.94
N PHE A 125 20.90 2.37 15.79
CA PHE A 125 20.18 3.62 15.56
C PHE A 125 19.05 3.46 14.54
N TYR A 126 17.88 4.00 14.85
CA TYR A 126 16.73 3.98 13.94
C TYR A 126 16.09 5.36 13.89
N ILE A 127 16.01 5.94 12.69
CA ILE A 127 15.24 7.17 12.44
C ILE A 127 14.24 6.94 11.32
N SER A 128 13.03 7.47 11.51
CA SER A 128 12.03 7.42 10.44
C SER A 128 11.04 8.58 10.44
N ASN A 129 10.44 8.84 9.28
CA ASN A 129 9.35 9.82 9.11
C ASN A 129 9.71 11.20 9.66
N SER A 130 10.95 11.65 9.52
CA SER A 130 11.50 12.83 10.19
C SER A 130 12.15 13.78 9.18
N ASN A 131 12.22 15.07 9.52
CA ASN A 131 12.64 16.11 8.59
C ASN A 131 13.78 16.92 9.19
N PHE A 132 14.84 17.14 8.42
CA PHE A 132 15.92 18.08 8.69
C PHE A 132 15.79 19.24 7.71
N GLU A 133 15.62 20.45 8.24
CA GLU A 133 15.50 21.67 7.45
C GLU A 133 16.56 22.68 7.90
N PHE A 134 17.35 23.17 6.94
CA PHE A 134 18.38 24.18 7.18
C PHE A 134 17.98 25.49 6.53
N ARG A 135 17.82 26.52 7.36
CA ARG A 135 17.41 27.89 6.99
C ARG A 135 18.51 28.91 7.21
N HIS A 136 19.57 28.54 7.92
CA HIS A 136 20.69 29.42 8.20
C HIS A 136 22.01 28.67 8.25
N ASN A 137 23.06 29.40 7.88
CA ASN A 137 24.41 28.87 7.82
C ASN A 137 25.20 29.25 9.06
N ARG A 138 25.52 28.26 9.89
CA ARG A 138 26.72 28.31 10.72
C ARG A 138 27.36 26.94 10.81
N LYS A 139 28.56 26.84 10.22
CA LYS A 139 29.66 25.90 10.51
C LYS A 139 29.25 24.50 11.00
N PHE A 140 28.62 23.70 10.15
CA PHE A 140 28.97 22.27 10.20
C PHE A 140 30.36 22.04 9.56
N ASP A 141 31.03 23.03 8.96
CA ASP A 141 32.42 22.95 8.45
C ASP A 141 32.72 21.62 7.71
N GLY A 142 31.84 21.21 6.79
CA GLY A 142 32.00 19.94 6.05
C GLY A 142 31.32 18.73 6.69
N TRP A 143 30.82 18.82 7.92
CA TRP A 143 30.36 17.65 8.65
C TRP A 143 28.97 17.17 8.19
N PRO A 144 28.73 15.85 8.17
CA PRO A 144 27.46 15.28 7.74
C PRO A 144 26.30 15.69 8.64
N ILE A 145 25.12 15.90 8.08
CA ILE A 145 23.89 16.17 8.83
C ILE A 145 23.50 14.96 9.68
N ILE A 146 23.56 13.76 9.09
CA ILE A 146 23.40 12.50 9.80
C ILE A 146 24.70 11.74 9.67
N TYR A 147 25.44 11.64 10.78
CA TYR A 147 26.73 10.95 10.81
C TYR A 147 26.66 9.66 11.62
N LEU A 148 26.90 8.52 10.97
CA LEU A 148 26.77 7.19 11.53
C LEU A 148 28.14 6.53 11.54
N ILE A 149 28.68 6.22 12.72
CA ILE A 149 30.04 5.68 12.84
C ILE A 149 29.97 4.34 13.56
N ASN A 150 30.49 3.29 12.92
CA ASN A 150 30.51 1.91 13.42
C ASN A 150 29.16 1.46 13.98
N SER A 151 28.08 1.89 13.33
CA SER A 151 26.70 1.72 13.82
C SER A 151 25.91 0.80 12.91
N LYS A 152 24.93 0.10 13.48
CA LYS A 152 23.89 -0.60 12.72
C LYS A 152 22.67 0.31 12.64
N SER A 153 22.43 0.87 11.46
CA SER A 153 21.52 2.00 11.31
C SER A 153 20.45 1.76 10.25
N ILE A 154 19.26 2.27 10.50
CA ILE A 154 18.21 2.38 9.47
C ILE A 154 17.74 3.84 9.45
N VAL A 155 17.80 4.44 8.27
CA VAL A 155 17.39 5.81 7.98
C VAL A 155 16.31 5.72 6.90
N ASN A 156 15.04 5.79 7.33
CA ASN A 156 13.91 5.47 6.47
C ASN A 156 12.86 6.58 6.40
N ASN A 157 12.48 6.99 5.20
CA ASN A 157 11.45 8.00 4.95
C ASN A 157 11.74 9.30 5.71
N ILE A 158 12.94 9.85 5.52
CA ILE A 158 13.30 11.17 6.06
C ILE A 158 13.49 12.18 4.93
N SER A 159 13.41 13.46 5.24
CA SER A 159 13.83 14.53 4.32
C SER A 159 15.02 15.30 4.90
N VAL A 160 16.06 15.54 4.10
CA VAL A 160 17.17 16.46 4.42
C VAL A 160 17.17 17.54 3.35
N ILE A 161 16.75 18.75 3.72
CA ILE A 161 16.52 19.85 2.77
C ILE A 161 17.37 21.05 3.18
N ASN A 162 18.25 21.46 2.28
CA ASN A 162 18.99 22.70 2.38
C ASN A 162 18.23 23.84 1.66
N LYS A 163 17.72 24.83 2.41
CA LYS A 163 17.02 25.99 1.83
C LYS A 163 17.91 27.21 1.62
N ILE A 164 19.22 27.08 1.79
CA ILE A 164 20.17 28.18 1.59
C ILE A 164 21.09 27.91 0.41
N ASP A 165 21.43 28.96 -0.34
CA ASP A 165 22.31 28.90 -1.53
C ASP A 165 23.80 28.75 -1.16
N LYS A 166 24.11 28.12 -0.02
CA LYS A 166 25.49 27.96 0.52
C LYS A 166 25.67 26.58 1.14
N TYR A 167 26.93 26.14 1.20
CA TYR A 167 27.36 24.85 1.76
C TYR A 167 26.99 24.71 3.26
N VAL A 168 26.35 23.58 3.62
CA VAL A 168 25.84 23.29 4.99
C VAL A 168 26.39 21.98 5.59
N GLY A 169 27.15 21.19 4.83
CA GLY A 169 27.61 19.85 5.22
C GLY A 169 26.93 18.75 4.40
N GLU A 170 27.49 17.55 4.42
CA GLU A 170 27.00 16.38 3.65
C GLU A 170 25.65 15.86 4.17
N GLY A 171 24.97 15.03 3.38
CA GLY A 171 23.67 14.47 3.75
C GLY A 171 23.76 13.39 4.85
N ILE A 172 23.70 12.13 4.43
CA ILE A 172 23.80 10.96 5.30
C ILE A 172 25.16 10.31 5.07
N ASN A 173 26.03 10.33 6.07
CA ASN A 173 27.33 9.69 6.00
C ASN A 173 27.39 8.50 6.98
N CYS A 174 27.80 7.33 6.49
CA CYS A 174 28.04 6.15 7.30
C CYS A 174 29.46 5.61 7.14
N ILE A 175 30.24 5.59 8.22
CA ILE A 175 31.59 5.00 8.24
C ILE A 175 31.60 3.76 9.12
N GLY A 176 31.84 2.60 8.52
CA GLY A 176 31.82 1.32 9.22
C GLY A 176 30.43 0.84 9.62
N GLY A 177 30.30 -0.45 9.94
CA GLY A 177 29.02 -1.05 10.32
C GLY A 177 28.13 -1.36 9.11
N SER A 178 26.83 -1.07 9.23
CA SER A 178 25.84 -1.31 8.17
C SER A 178 24.72 -0.27 8.21
N VAL A 179 24.27 0.19 7.04
CA VAL A 179 23.19 1.16 6.94
C VAL A 179 22.14 0.77 5.90
N GLU A 180 20.87 1.00 6.24
CA GLU A 180 19.77 0.98 5.28
C GLU A 180 19.22 2.39 5.11
N CYS A 181 19.54 3.05 3.99
CA CYS A 181 19.02 4.35 3.58
C CYS A 181 17.85 4.14 2.61
N LEU A 182 16.62 4.22 3.14
CA LEU A 182 15.41 3.82 2.44
C LEU A 182 14.43 5.00 2.26
N ASN A 183 13.95 5.21 1.04
CA ASN A 183 12.85 6.14 0.74
C ASN A 183 13.09 7.58 1.23
N ASN A 184 14.34 8.05 1.26
CA ASN A 184 14.66 9.38 1.76
C ASN A 184 14.60 10.41 0.63
N THR A 185 14.31 11.66 0.97
CA THR A 185 14.42 12.80 0.06
C THR A 185 15.59 13.68 0.50
N ILE A 186 16.58 13.86 -0.36
CA ILE A 186 17.75 14.70 -0.08
C ILE A 186 17.87 15.74 -1.19
N ASP A 187 17.86 17.01 -0.80
CA ASP A 187 17.84 18.12 -1.75
C ASP A 187 18.90 19.15 -1.37
N ASN A 188 19.69 19.54 -2.37
CA ASN A 188 20.68 20.62 -2.26
C ASN A 188 21.77 20.34 -1.20
N MET A 189 22.26 19.10 -1.16
CA MET A 189 23.34 18.64 -0.29
C MET A 189 24.52 18.08 -1.10
N PRO A 190 25.78 18.26 -0.66
CA PRO A 190 26.93 17.49 -1.13
C PRO A 190 26.85 16.07 -0.55
N ASP A 191 27.46 15.10 -1.22
CA ASP A 191 27.55 13.69 -0.80
C ASP A 191 26.27 13.23 -0.09
N ALA A 192 25.18 13.30 -0.84
CA ALA A 192 23.83 13.18 -0.27
C ALA A 192 23.70 11.88 0.53
N ILE A 193 24.28 10.80 0.03
CA ILE A 193 24.52 9.57 0.80
C ILE A 193 25.95 9.11 0.57
N GLU A 194 26.81 9.21 1.59
CA GLU A 194 28.15 8.63 1.59
C GLU A 194 28.17 7.39 2.48
N VAL A 195 28.74 6.28 1.99
CA VAL A 195 29.09 5.15 2.84
C VAL A 195 30.52 4.67 2.61
N THR A 196 31.26 4.54 3.70
CA THR A 196 32.67 4.19 3.69
C THR A 196 32.93 3.01 4.63
N ARG A 197 33.58 1.94 4.16
CA ARG A 197 33.87 0.72 4.93
C ARG A 197 32.64 0.02 5.53
N VAL A 198 31.48 0.11 4.89
CA VAL A 198 30.26 -0.57 5.35
C VAL A 198 30.11 -1.95 4.73
N SER A 199 29.22 -2.74 5.32
CA SER A 199 28.81 -4.03 4.75
C SER A 199 27.32 -4.30 4.89
N LYS A 200 26.78 -5.19 4.04
CA LYS A 200 25.37 -5.64 4.11
C LYS A 200 24.39 -4.47 4.18
N SER A 201 24.60 -3.50 3.30
CA SER A 201 23.92 -2.20 3.34
C SER A 201 23.00 -2.04 2.13
N LYS A 202 22.01 -1.16 2.27
CA LYS A 202 21.02 -0.91 1.21
C LYS A 202 20.78 0.58 1.05
N ILE A 203 20.78 1.04 -0.18
CA ILE A 203 20.45 2.41 -0.56
C ILE A 203 19.36 2.34 -1.61
N ALA A 204 18.09 2.50 -1.20
CA ALA A 204 16.97 2.21 -2.07
C ALA A 204 15.77 3.16 -1.96
N GLY A 205 15.14 3.45 -3.09
CA GLY A 205 13.93 4.27 -3.16
C GLY A 205 14.15 5.75 -2.85
N ASN A 206 15.41 6.23 -2.82
CA ASN A 206 15.70 7.61 -2.46
C ASN A 206 15.46 8.56 -3.65
N LEU A 207 14.98 9.75 -3.35
CA LEU A 207 14.95 10.90 -4.26
C LEU A 207 16.11 11.83 -3.88
N ILE A 208 17.08 11.98 -4.78
CA ILE A 208 18.25 12.83 -4.59
C ILE A 208 18.29 13.86 -5.72
N GLN A 209 18.30 15.14 -5.35
CA GLN A 209 18.25 16.21 -6.35
C GLN A 209 19.10 17.44 -5.99
N ASN A 210 19.54 18.16 -7.03
CA ASN A 210 20.27 19.42 -6.90
C ASN A 210 21.56 19.31 -6.07
N CYS A 211 22.21 18.14 -6.10
CA CYS A 211 23.48 17.92 -5.40
C CYS A 211 24.63 18.58 -6.16
N TYR A 212 25.53 19.25 -5.45
CA TYR A 212 26.71 19.89 -6.08
C TYR A 212 28.00 19.06 -5.95
N ASP A 213 27.91 17.87 -5.35
CA ASP A 213 28.93 16.81 -5.35
C ASP A 213 28.26 15.46 -5.70
N ASP A 214 28.83 14.32 -5.33
CA ASP A 214 28.23 13.02 -5.59
C ASP A 214 26.86 12.83 -4.91
N ALA A 215 25.92 12.22 -5.63
CA ALA A 215 24.60 11.90 -5.06
C ALA A 215 24.69 10.69 -4.13
N ILE A 216 25.37 9.63 -4.57
CA ILE A 216 25.69 8.46 -3.75
C ILE A 216 27.17 8.16 -3.93
N ASP A 217 27.96 8.22 -2.86
CA ASP A 217 29.39 7.88 -2.87
C ASP A 217 29.68 6.66 -1.97
N ILE A 218 30.39 5.68 -2.53
CA ILE A 218 30.66 4.39 -1.90
C ILE A 218 32.16 4.12 -1.93
N ASN A 219 32.79 4.05 -0.75
CA ASN A 219 34.22 3.78 -0.65
C ASN A 219 34.54 2.56 0.22
N ALA A 220 35.44 1.70 -0.26
CA ALA A 220 35.92 0.49 0.43
C ALA A 220 34.83 -0.37 1.10
N SER A 221 33.69 -0.53 0.43
CA SER A 221 32.51 -1.19 0.99
C SER A 221 32.20 -2.50 0.25
N PHE A 222 31.43 -3.39 0.89
CA PHE A 222 31.08 -4.69 0.30
C PHE A 222 29.67 -5.15 0.61
N ASP A 223 29.07 -5.95 -0.27
CA ASP A 223 27.67 -6.39 -0.15
C ASP A 223 26.71 -5.19 0.01
N VAL A 224 26.70 -4.28 -0.96
CA VAL A 224 25.85 -3.09 -0.96
C VAL A 224 24.91 -3.12 -2.17
N ASP A 225 23.61 -3.05 -1.90
CA ASP A 225 22.57 -2.96 -2.93
C ASP A 225 22.09 -1.51 -3.09
N ILE A 226 22.19 -0.97 -4.31
CA ILE A 226 21.78 0.38 -4.68
C ILE A 226 20.69 0.25 -5.75
N TYR A 227 19.42 0.47 -5.38
CA TYR A 227 18.33 0.20 -6.32
C TYR A 227 17.12 1.12 -6.21
N ASN A 228 16.44 1.32 -7.34
CA ASN A 228 15.23 2.14 -7.44
C ASN A 228 15.39 3.57 -6.90
N ASN A 229 16.58 4.16 -6.99
CA ASN A 229 16.79 5.56 -6.64
C ASN A 229 16.50 6.46 -7.86
N LEU A 230 15.97 7.65 -7.61
CA LEU A 230 15.83 8.72 -8.60
C LEU A 230 16.85 9.82 -8.26
N ILE A 231 17.84 9.98 -9.12
CA ILE A 231 18.95 10.94 -8.97
C ILE A 231 18.88 11.95 -10.09
N THR A 232 18.84 13.25 -9.76
CA THR A 232 18.71 14.28 -10.78
C THR A 232 19.37 15.61 -10.48
N HIS A 233 19.86 16.29 -11.53
CA HIS A 233 20.47 17.62 -11.41
C HIS A 233 21.67 17.64 -10.44
N THR A 234 22.52 16.61 -10.52
CA THR A 234 23.75 16.47 -9.73
C THR A 234 24.95 17.03 -10.50
N GLU A 235 25.79 17.84 -9.86
CA GLU A 235 26.94 18.50 -10.51
C GLU A 235 28.16 17.58 -10.69
N ASP A 236 28.28 16.48 -9.93
CA ASP A 236 29.31 15.44 -10.15
C ASP A 236 28.73 14.06 -10.51
N ASN A 237 28.99 13.00 -9.73
CA ASN A 237 28.53 11.66 -10.07
C ASN A 237 27.13 11.39 -9.50
N GLY A 238 26.27 10.72 -10.28
CA GLY A 238 25.02 10.18 -9.76
C GLY A 238 25.29 9.09 -8.74
N ILE A 239 26.14 8.13 -9.10
CA ILE A 239 26.65 7.10 -8.20
C ILE A 239 28.16 6.95 -8.42
N SER A 240 28.96 7.10 -7.37
CA SER A 240 30.40 6.88 -7.36
C SER A 240 30.76 5.65 -6.52
N ILE A 241 31.58 4.77 -7.09
CA ILE A 241 32.11 3.58 -6.42
C ILE A 241 33.63 3.59 -6.48
N GLY A 242 34.30 3.63 -5.33
CA GLY A 242 35.75 3.67 -5.22
C GLY A 242 36.33 2.86 -4.07
N GLY A 243 37.65 2.99 -3.92
CA GLY A 243 38.41 2.55 -2.75
C GLY A 243 38.64 3.69 -1.77
N ASP A 244 38.85 3.38 -0.50
CA ASP A 244 39.13 4.39 0.51
C ASP A 244 40.62 4.76 0.55
N GLN A 245 40.91 6.03 0.28
CA GLN A 245 42.26 6.58 0.17
C GLN A 245 42.73 7.27 1.47
N SER A 246 41.92 7.26 2.53
CA SER A 246 42.09 8.14 3.70
C SER A 246 43.05 7.63 4.78
N PHE A 247 43.66 6.45 4.64
CA PHE A 247 44.57 5.90 5.67
C PHE A 247 45.89 5.39 5.08
N ASN A 248 46.98 5.97 5.60
CA ASN A 248 48.40 5.56 5.63
C ASN A 248 48.82 4.53 4.55
N ASP A 249 49.86 4.86 3.77
CA ASP A 249 50.39 4.00 2.68
C ASP A 249 50.71 2.54 3.07
N SER A 250 50.77 2.24 4.38
CA SER A 250 50.96 0.92 4.97
C SER A 250 49.68 0.09 5.20
N VAL A 251 48.48 0.67 5.21
CA VAL A 251 47.20 -0.03 5.39
C VAL A 251 46.10 0.62 4.54
N LYS A 252 46.07 0.24 3.25
CA LYS A 252 45.01 0.64 2.32
C LYS A 252 43.77 -0.23 2.54
N PHE A 253 42.64 0.35 2.91
CA PHE A 253 41.37 -0.37 2.87
C PHE A 253 40.90 -0.47 1.41
N GLY A 254 40.66 -1.70 0.98
CA GLY A 254 40.66 -2.10 -0.43
C GLY A 254 39.47 -1.62 -1.28
N LYS A 255 39.47 -2.08 -2.54
CA LYS A 255 38.40 -1.95 -3.52
C LYS A 255 36.99 -2.19 -2.94
N SER A 256 35.98 -1.53 -3.49
CA SER A 256 34.60 -1.93 -3.24
C SER A 256 34.28 -3.20 -4.05
N PHE A 257 33.56 -4.17 -3.47
CA PHE A 257 33.25 -5.43 -4.16
C PHE A 257 31.86 -5.96 -3.81
N ASN A 258 31.27 -6.70 -4.75
CA ASN A 258 29.89 -7.18 -4.64
C ASN A 258 28.90 -6.02 -4.42
N ILE A 259 29.03 -4.98 -5.27
CA ILE A 259 28.13 -3.83 -5.29
C ILE A 259 27.15 -4.02 -6.44
N ASN A 260 25.85 -3.93 -6.13
CA ASN A 260 24.79 -4.07 -7.11
C ASN A 260 24.11 -2.72 -7.35
N ILE A 261 24.15 -2.21 -8.58
CA ILE A 261 23.47 -0.98 -8.99
C ILE A 261 22.35 -1.36 -9.95
N ILE A 262 21.11 -1.37 -9.45
CA ILE A 262 19.97 -1.99 -10.16
C ILE A 262 18.78 -1.03 -10.27
N GLN A 263 18.23 -0.85 -11.47
CA GLN A 263 16.94 -0.13 -11.65
C GLN A 263 16.90 1.31 -11.13
N ASN A 264 18.04 2.01 -11.15
CA ASN A 264 18.09 3.43 -10.82
C ASN A 264 17.76 4.30 -12.04
N ILE A 265 17.19 5.47 -11.79
CA ILE A 265 16.99 6.52 -12.80
C ILE A 265 17.95 7.67 -12.47
N ILE A 266 18.88 7.93 -13.37
CA ILE A 266 19.90 8.95 -13.23
C ILE A 266 19.75 9.93 -14.40
N TYR A 267 19.44 11.19 -14.09
CA TYR A 267 19.07 12.16 -15.12
C TYR A 267 19.67 13.55 -14.90
N LYS A 268 20.28 14.09 -15.96
CA LYS A 268 20.95 15.41 -15.92
C LYS A 268 21.98 15.49 -14.79
N VAL A 269 22.91 14.55 -14.80
CA VAL A 269 24.08 14.57 -13.91
C VAL A 269 25.35 14.72 -14.73
N LYS A 270 26.47 15.13 -14.15
CA LYS A 270 27.73 15.19 -14.89
C LYS A 270 28.20 13.79 -15.28
N THR A 271 28.33 12.86 -14.34
CA THR A 271 28.62 11.45 -14.63
C THR A 271 27.52 10.58 -14.05
N GLY A 272 26.92 9.68 -14.82
CA GLY A 272 25.83 8.82 -14.34
C GLY A 272 26.32 7.87 -13.24
N ILE A 273 27.19 6.94 -13.61
CA ILE A 273 27.85 6.02 -12.69
C ILE A 273 29.36 6.08 -12.92
N SER A 274 30.14 6.26 -11.85
CA SER A 274 31.59 6.15 -11.88
C SER A 274 32.07 4.95 -11.05
N VAL A 275 33.06 4.22 -11.56
CA VAL A 275 33.69 3.07 -10.86
C VAL A 275 35.20 3.17 -10.97
N THR A 276 35.91 3.08 -9.83
CA THR A 276 37.36 3.26 -9.77
C THR A 276 38.10 2.16 -9.00
N ASP A 277 39.42 2.14 -9.18
CA ASP A 277 40.41 1.49 -8.29
C ASP A 277 40.13 0.00 -7.99
N SER A 278 40.03 -0.82 -9.04
CA SER A 278 39.78 -2.27 -8.97
C SER A 278 38.43 -2.68 -8.36
N SER A 279 37.51 -1.75 -8.18
CA SER A 279 36.18 -2.05 -7.67
C SER A 279 35.40 -2.96 -8.61
N GLN A 280 34.60 -3.87 -8.02
CA GLN A 280 33.79 -4.86 -8.70
C GLN A 280 32.30 -4.55 -8.50
N VAL A 281 31.65 -4.18 -9.60
CA VAL A 281 30.26 -3.69 -9.60
C VAL A 281 29.44 -4.40 -10.66
N TYR A 282 28.20 -4.75 -10.31
CA TYR A 282 27.18 -5.23 -11.22
C TYR A 282 26.20 -4.09 -11.50
N ILE A 283 26.10 -3.65 -12.76
CA ILE A 283 25.25 -2.54 -13.18
C ILE A 283 24.15 -3.09 -14.09
N GLU A 284 22.93 -3.22 -13.56
CA GLU A 284 21.83 -3.85 -14.28
C GLU A 284 20.59 -2.96 -14.39
N SER A 285 20.01 -2.87 -15.58
CA SER A 285 18.67 -2.29 -15.78
C SER A 285 18.50 -0.83 -15.30
N ASN A 286 19.54 0.01 -15.36
CA ASN A 286 19.48 1.43 -15.01
C ASN A 286 19.17 2.32 -16.22
N ASN A 287 18.51 3.46 -15.98
CA ASN A 287 18.24 4.49 -16.96
C ASN A 287 19.17 5.67 -16.70
N ILE A 288 20.14 5.91 -17.56
CA ILE A 288 21.12 6.99 -17.41
C ILE A 288 20.98 7.93 -18.60
N CYS A 289 20.40 9.10 -18.34
CA CYS A 289 19.91 9.96 -19.40
C CYS A 289 20.38 11.40 -19.27
N SER A 290 20.74 12.03 -20.39
CA SER A 290 21.11 13.46 -20.44
C SER A 290 22.30 13.82 -19.53
N CYS A 291 23.27 12.92 -19.39
CA CYS A 291 24.47 13.13 -18.58
C CYS A 291 25.67 13.58 -19.44
N ASN A 292 26.72 14.19 -18.86
CA ASN A 292 27.95 14.43 -19.64
C ASN A 292 28.65 13.10 -19.96
N VAL A 293 28.66 12.18 -19.00
CA VAL A 293 29.13 10.80 -19.17
C VAL A 293 28.08 9.86 -18.58
N GLY A 294 27.68 8.82 -19.31
CA GLY A 294 26.76 7.80 -18.81
C GLY A 294 27.42 6.93 -17.75
N ILE A 295 28.39 6.13 -18.16
CA ILE A 295 29.17 5.26 -17.27
C ILE A 295 30.67 5.54 -17.46
N LYS A 296 31.40 5.79 -16.37
CA LYS A 296 32.84 6.07 -16.38
C LYS A 296 33.61 5.07 -15.54
N LEU A 297 34.52 4.32 -16.13
CA LEU A 297 35.46 3.46 -15.42
C LEU A 297 36.87 3.99 -15.59
N PHE A 298 37.57 4.21 -14.49
CA PHE A 298 38.95 4.72 -14.57
C PHE A 298 39.77 4.33 -13.35
N GLN A 299 41.07 4.24 -13.56
CA GLN A 299 42.04 4.11 -12.49
C GLN A 299 42.30 5.51 -11.90
N LYS A 300 41.76 5.80 -10.71
CA LYS A 300 41.98 7.08 -10.03
C LYS A 300 43.35 7.10 -9.35
N ASN A 301 43.83 5.95 -8.90
CA ASN A 301 45.13 5.81 -8.25
C ASN A 301 45.97 4.70 -8.90
N ASN A 302 47.20 5.06 -9.31
CA ASN A 302 48.14 4.18 -10.02
C ASN A 302 48.53 2.91 -9.25
N LEU A 303 48.27 2.86 -7.94
CA LEU A 303 48.57 1.72 -7.06
C LEU A 303 47.50 0.62 -7.11
N PHE A 304 46.33 0.89 -7.71
CA PHE A 304 45.26 -0.08 -7.93
C PHE A 304 45.09 -0.36 -9.42
N GLY A 305 44.60 -1.54 -9.82
CA GLY A 305 44.26 -1.81 -11.23
C GLY A 305 42.96 -1.12 -11.64
N GLY A 306 42.58 -1.24 -12.93
CA GLY A 306 41.30 -0.74 -13.43
C GLY A 306 40.08 -1.35 -12.76
N ALA A 307 38.97 -0.63 -12.82
CA ALA A 307 37.68 -1.16 -12.39
C ALA A 307 37.24 -2.33 -13.29
N PHE A 308 36.48 -3.25 -12.71
CA PHE A 308 35.84 -4.35 -13.43
C PHE A 308 34.33 -4.29 -13.21
N THR A 309 33.56 -4.20 -14.28
CA THR A 309 32.10 -4.15 -14.17
C THR A 309 31.42 -5.05 -15.18
N GLU A 310 30.36 -5.72 -14.74
CA GLU A 310 29.39 -6.34 -15.63
C GLU A 310 28.21 -5.38 -15.80
N ILE A 311 27.89 -5.06 -17.06
CA ILE A 311 26.87 -4.07 -17.42
C ILE A 311 25.79 -4.76 -18.26
N THR A 312 24.59 -4.90 -17.72
CA THR A 312 23.51 -5.65 -18.38
C THR A 312 22.21 -4.87 -18.50
N ASN A 313 21.60 -4.88 -19.69
CA ASN A 313 20.26 -4.34 -19.95
C ASN A 313 20.07 -2.86 -19.54
N ASN A 314 21.10 -2.01 -19.58
CA ASN A 314 20.96 -0.60 -19.23
C ASN A 314 20.43 0.22 -20.42
N VAL A 315 19.96 1.45 -20.16
CA VAL A 315 19.60 2.43 -21.20
C VAL A 315 20.39 3.71 -20.95
N LEU A 316 21.25 4.05 -21.91
CA LEU A 316 22.12 5.22 -21.92
C LEU A 316 21.67 6.12 -23.08
N LEU A 317 20.97 7.23 -22.77
CA LEU A 317 20.35 8.05 -23.82
C LEU A 317 20.57 9.55 -23.60
N LYS A 318 20.94 10.22 -24.69
CA LYS A 318 21.31 11.63 -24.78
C LYS A 318 22.44 12.04 -23.85
N ASN A 319 23.33 11.11 -23.53
CA ASN A 319 24.55 11.45 -22.82
C ASN A 319 25.56 12.03 -23.82
N ASN A 320 26.44 12.95 -23.39
CA ASN A 320 27.49 13.44 -24.30
C ASN A 320 28.50 12.34 -24.64
N ASN A 321 28.73 11.41 -23.70
CA ASN A 321 29.43 10.15 -23.90
C ASN A 321 28.70 9.06 -23.12
N ASP A 322 28.39 7.91 -23.73
CA ASP A 322 27.76 6.80 -22.99
C ASP A 322 28.76 6.06 -22.11
N TYR A 323 30.01 5.90 -22.58
CA TYR A 323 31.09 5.23 -21.87
C TYR A 323 32.39 6.00 -21.94
N ILE A 324 33.13 5.99 -20.84
CA ILE A 324 34.57 6.29 -20.80
C ILE A 324 35.26 5.18 -20.01
N THR A 325 36.29 4.57 -20.59
CA THR A 325 37.09 3.54 -19.93
C THR A 325 38.58 3.87 -20.01
N GLU A 326 39.26 3.85 -18.86
CA GLU A 326 40.70 4.08 -18.76
C GLU A 326 41.31 2.97 -17.89
N ASN A 327 42.21 2.17 -18.48
CA ASN A 327 42.85 1.00 -17.85
C ASN A 327 41.88 0.00 -17.19
N SER A 328 40.60 -0.03 -17.60
CA SER A 328 39.50 -0.75 -16.94
C SER A 328 38.75 -1.66 -17.92
N GLU A 329 38.06 -2.68 -17.40
CA GLU A 329 37.35 -3.70 -18.20
C GLU A 329 35.83 -3.61 -18.01
N ILE A 330 35.10 -3.61 -19.13
CA ILE A 330 33.64 -3.72 -19.16
C ILE A 330 33.27 -5.03 -19.87
N ASN A 331 32.41 -5.83 -19.23
CA ASN A 331 31.63 -6.85 -19.92
C ASN A 331 30.19 -6.35 -20.09
N GLU A 332 29.80 -6.01 -21.33
CA GLU A 332 28.50 -5.39 -21.63
C GLU A 332 27.58 -6.33 -22.39
N ILE A 333 26.33 -6.46 -21.92
CA ILE A 333 25.30 -7.32 -22.51
C ILE A 333 23.99 -6.55 -22.64
N ASN A 334 23.43 -6.47 -23.86
CA ASN A 334 22.08 -5.94 -24.12
C ASN A 334 21.80 -4.49 -23.65
N THR A 335 22.80 -3.62 -23.59
CA THR A 335 22.59 -2.18 -23.25
C THR A 335 22.24 -1.36 -24.50
N LEU A 336 21.23 -0.49 -24.37
CA LEU A 336 20.83 0.47 -25.41
C LEU A 336 21.61 1.77 -25.25
N SER A 337 22.34 2.20 -26.28
CA SER A 337 23.25 3.36 -26.27
C SER A 337 23.13 4.16 -27.58
N ASP A 338 23.17 5.49 -27.50
CA ASP A 338 23.09 6.40 -28.67
C ASP A 338 24.28 6.23 -29.63
N PHE A 339 25.46 5.88 -29.10
CA PHE A 339 26.70 5.78 -29.90
C PHE A 339 26.91 4.41 -30.55
N LYS A 340 26.11 3.39 -30.21
CA LYS A 340 26.16 2.06 -30.84
C LYS A 340 25.26 1.91 -32.08
N THR A 341 24.37 2.86 -32.36
CA THR A 341 23.55 2.84 -33.57
C THR A 341 24.34 3.34 -34.79
N GLN A 342 25.30 2.53 -35.25
CA GLN A 342 26.18 2.81 -36.41
C GLN A 342 25.60 2.34 -37.76
N ASN A 343 24.29 2.36 -37.93
CA ASN A 343 23.66 2.28 -39.25
C ASN A 343 22.81 3.53 -39.47
N ASN A 344 23.06 4.23 -40.58
CA ASN A 344 22.53 5.53 -40.99
C ASN A 344 20.98 5.62 -41.06
N GLU A 345 20.29 5.50 -39.93
CA GLU A 345 18.91 5.95 -39.76
C GLU A 345 18.84 6.79 -38.49
N LYS A 346 18.73 8.12 -38.65
CA LYS A 346 18.44 9.05 -37.56
C LYS A 346 17.13 8.64 -36.89
N ASN A 347 17.21 7.86 -35.82
CA ASN A 347 16.09 7.63 -34.92
C ASN A 347 15.84 8.91 -34.12
N GLU A 348 14.81 9.68 -34.49
CA GLU A 348 14.34 10.78 -33.65
C GLU A 348 13.81 10.22 -32.33
N LEU A 349 14.66 10.25 -31.30
CA LEU A 349 14.35 9.88 -29.93
C LEU A 349 13.79 11.11 -29.21
N ILE A 350 12.46 11.25 -29.18
CA ILE A 350 11.80 12.35 -28.47
C ILE A 350 11.81 12.01 -26.97
N LEU A 351 12.48 12.85 -26.18
CA LEU A 351 12.35 12.88 -24.72
C LEU A 351 11.15 13.76 -24.39
N ASP A 352 10.14 13.20 -23.74
CA ASP A 352 9.11 14.03 -23.10
C ASP A 352 9.66 14.50 -21.76
N THR A 353 10.09 15.77 -21.69
CA THR A 353 10.71 16.40 -20.52
C THR A 353 9.79 16.50 -19.30
N ASN A 354 8.51 16.14 -19.46
CA ASN A 354 7.54 16.09 -18.36
C ASN A 354 7.37 14.68 -17.75
N ASN A 355 7.91 13.61 -18.35
CA ASN A 355 7.59 12.22 -17.97
C ASN A 355 8.75 11.19 -18.06
N PHE A 356 9.99 11.58 -18.34
CA PHE A 356 11.14 10.65 -18.46
C PHE A 356 10.91 9.45 -19.40
N PHE A 357 10.21 9.62 -20.53
CA PHE A 357 10.05 8.60 -21.57
C PHE A 357 10.88 8.92 -22.81
N ILE A 358 11.35 7.87 -23.49
CA ILE A 358 12.00 7.99 -24.81
C ILE A 358 11.23 7.16 -25.85
N LYS A 359 11.00 7.76 -27.03
CA LYS A 359 10.24 7.20 -28.16
C LYS A 359 11.11 7.22 -29.41
N SER A 360 11.36 6.08 -30.08
CA SER A 360 12.04 6.05 -31.39
C SER A 360 11.06 5.76 -32.53
N SER A 361 11.26 6.40 -33.68
CA SER A 361 10.47 6.19 -34.90
C SER A 361 11.27 5.41 -35.95
N LYS A 362 10.82 4.18 -36.23
CA LYS A 362 11.23 3.25 -37.32
C LYS A 362 12.34 2.24 -36.99
N ILE A 363 11.93 1.11 -36.43
CA ILE A 363 12.37 -0.24 -36.86
C ILE A 363 11.08 -1.05 -37.10
N SER A 364 11.05 -1.81 -38.19
CA SER A 364 9.85 -2.39 -38.79
C SER A 364 9.29 -3.64 -38.07
N LYS A 365 7.96 -3.68 -38.02
CA LYS A 365 7.03 -4.83 -37.85
C LYS A 365 7.03 -5.68 -36.58
N ASP A 366 8.00 -5.52 -35.69
CA ASP A 366 7.83 -5.85 -34.28
C ASP A 366 7.89 -4.55 -33.48
N LYS A 367 6.79 -4.17 -32.83
CA LYS A 367 6.73 -2.96 -31.99
C LYS A 367 7.43 -3.25 -30.65
N THR A 368 8.74 -3.48 -30.68
CA THR A 368 9.60 -3.49 -29.50
C THR A 368 9.81 -2.05 -29.05
N PHE A 369 9.01 -1.63 -28.08
CA PHE A 369 9.44 -0.59 -27.16
C PHE A 369 10.59 -1.19 -26.34
N TYR A 370 11.77 -0.58 -26.34
CA TYR A 370 12.78 -0.89 -25.32
C TYR A 370 12.25 -0.35 -23.99
N ARG A 371 11.50 -1.21 -23.30
CA ARG A 371 11.10 -1.06 -21.91
C ARG A 371 11.79 -2.19 -21.16
N PHE A 372 12.63 -1.81 -20.20
CA PHE A 372 13.29 -2.68 -19.24
C PHE A 372 12.36 -3.81 -18.80
N ASN A 373 12.66 -5.01 -19.29
CA ASN A 373 12.07 -6.27 -18.85
C ASN A 373 12.93 -7.40 -19.40
N LYS A 374 14.08 -7.67 -18.76
CA LYS A 374 14.59 -9.04 -18.63
C LYS A 374 15.67 -9.12 -17.55
N ILE A 375 15.24 -9.36 -16.32
CA ILE A 375 16.04 -10.22 -15.42
C ILE A 375 16.01 -11.59 -16.09
N ASP A 376 17.16 -12.06 -16.55
CA ASP A 376 17.35 -13.44 -16.97
C ASP A 376 17.62 -14.29 -15.71
N THR A 377 16.56 -14.60 -14.96
CA THR A 377 16.59 -15.69 -13.98
C THR A 377 16.44 -17.01 -14.73
N ASN A 378 17.50 -17.44 -15.42
CA ASN A 378 17.67 -18.83 -15.78
C ASN A 378 18.41 -19.56 -14.66
N SER A 379 17.76 -19.62 -13.51
CA SER A 379 17.64 -20.87 -12.76
C SER A 379 16.34 -20.81 -11.94
N ILE A 380 15.54 -21.87 -12.09
CA ILE A 380 14.27 -22.16 -11.42
C ILE A 380 13.01 -21.62 -12.12
N ILE A 381 12.49 -22.42 -13.05
CA ILE A 381 11.08 -22.38 -13.44
C ILE A 381 10.23 -22.77 -12.22
N SER A 382 9.36 -21.88 -11.72
CA SER A 382 7.90 -22.10 -11.64
C SER A 382 7.11 -21.03 -10.84
N VAL A 383 5.97 -20.61 -11.41
CA VAL A 383 4.72 -20.07 -10.81
C VAL A 383 4.56 -18.55 -10.55
N ASN A 384 3.77 -17.92 -11.44
CA ASN A 384 2.83 -16.77 -11.26
C ASN A 384 3.26 -15.58 -10.37
N ASN A 385 3.74 -14.50 -10.99
CA ASN A 385 3.73 -13.17 -10.35
C ASN A 385 2.33 -12.57 -10.43
N LEU A 386 1.76 -12.19 -9.28
CA LEU A 386 0.52 -11.41 -9.21
C LEU A 386 0.65 -10.12 -10.02
N PRO A 387 -0.42 -9.64 -10.67
CA PRO A 387 -0.48 -8.29 -11.20
C PRO A 387 -0.12 -7.26 -10.12
N GLN A 388 0.51 -6.16 -10.49
CA GLN A 388 0.93 -5.08 -9.61
C GLN A 388 0.18 -3.81 -9.99
N MET A 389 -0.50 -3.18 -9.04
CA MET A 389 -1.13 -1.87 -9.22
C MET A 389 -0.38 -0.84 -8.41
N PHE A 390 0.07 0.21 -9.07
CA PHE A 390 0.73 1.37 -8.48
C PHE A 390 -0.24 2.54 -8.49
N ILE A 391 -0.40 3.23 -7.36
CA ILE A 391 -1.25 4.39 -7.21
C ILE A 391 -0.41 5.54 -6.64
N ASN A 392 -0.30 6.63 -7.38
CA ASN A 392 0.33 7.86 -6.91
C ASN A 392 -0.75 8.88 -6.55
N THR A 393 -0.74 9.30 -5.29
CA THR A 393 -1.67 10.26 -4.68
C THR A 393 -0.99 11.55 -4.26
N PHE A 394 0.34 11.66 -4.41
CA PHE A 394 1.10 12.80 -3.89
C PHE A 394 0.60 14.15 -4.45
N PRO A 395 0.49 15.18 -3.59
CA PRO A 395 0.81 15.21 -2.15
C PRO A 395 -0.37 14.84 -1.22
N LYS A 396 -1.51 14.38 -1.76
CA LYS A 396 -2.76 14.17 -1.01
C LYS A 396 -2.73 12.83 -0.25
N VAL A 397 -3.39 12.80 0.92
CA VAL A 397 -3.60 11.58 1.72
C VAL A 397 -4.99 11.04 1.43
N ILE A 398 -5.11 9.73 1.23
CA ILE A 398 -6.40 9.08 1.02
C ILE A 398 -7.21 9.09 2.33
N ASN A 399 -8.43 9.64 2.30
CA ASN A 399 -9.35 9.75 3.45
C ASN A 399 -10.61 8.88 3.24
N TYR A 400 -11.43 8.71 4.29
CA TYR A 400 -12.65 7.86 4.28
C TYR A 400 -13.84 8.44 3.52
N ASP A 401 -14.09 9.75 3.61
CA ASP A 401 -15.27 10.36 2.99
C ASP A 401 -14.95 11.32 1.85
N GLU A 402 -13.67 11.56 1.58
CA GLU A 402 -13.22 12.49 0.56
C GLU A 402 -12.54 11.73 -0.58
N LYS A 403 -13.08 11.89 -1.79
CA LYS A 403 -12.43 11.43 -3.01
C LYS A 403 -11.29 12.38 -3.35
N ILE A 404 -10.11 11.83 -3.56
CA ILE A 404 -8.95 12.58 -4.04
C ILE A 404 -8.51 12.07 -5.42
N ASP A 405 -7.98 12.97 -6.24
CA ASP A 405 -7.36 12.60 -7.52
C ASP A 405 -6.06 11.84 -7.28
N ALA A 406 -5.83 10.84 -8.12
CA ALA A 406 -4.61 10.05 -8.15
C ALA A 406 -4.34 9.57 -9.58
N ILE A 407 -3.13 9.06 -9.81
CA ILE A 407 -2.75 8.39 -11.05
C ILE A 407 -2.47 6.94 -10.71
N PHE A 408 -2.95 6.02 -11.54
CA PHE A 408 -2.64 4.60 -11.37
C PHE A 408 -1.98 4.00 -12.60
N GLN A 409 -1.24 2.91 -12.36
CA GLN A 409 -0.67 2.05 -13.38
C GLN A 409 -0.84 0.60 -12.94
N VAL A 410 -1.09 -0.30 -13.89
CA VAL A 410 -1.17 -1.73 -13.62
C VAL A 410 -0.22 -2.48 -14.54
N TYR A 411 0.50 -3.42 -13.95
CA TYR A 411 1.41 -4.33 -14.62
C TYR A 411 0.93 -5.76 -14.39
N ASP A 412 0.78 -6.54 -15.44
CA ASP A 412 0.47 -7.97 -15.38
C ASP A 412 1.53 -8.74 -16.17
N ASN A 413 2.14 -9.76 -15.57
CA ASN A 413 3.32 -10.44 -16.12
C ASN A 413 4.41 -9.47 -16.61
N LYS A 414 4.68 -8.43 -15.81
CA LYS A 414 5.63 -7.34 -16.09
C LYS A 414 5.24 -6.42 -17.25
N LEU A 415 4.14 -6.67 -17.96
CA LEU A 415 3.63 -5.81 -19.01
C LEU A 415 2.67 -4.77 -18.43
N LYS A 416 2.88 -3.48 -18.76
CA LYS A 416 1.91 -2.44 -18.40
C LYS A 416 0.61 -2.67 -19.17
N THR A 417 -0.46 -3.04 -18.48
CA THR A 417 -1.77 -3.33 -19.06
C THR A 417 -2.71 -2.12 -18.96
N ASN A 418 -2.61 -1.33 -17.90
CA ASN A 418 -3.49 -0.18 -17.67
C ASN A 418 -2.76 1.02 -17.08
N SER A 419 -3.30 2.21 -17.32
CA SER A 419 -3.00 3.41 -16.54
C SER A 419 -4.01 4.51 -16.81
N GLY A 420 -4.11 5.46 -15.90
CA GLY A 420 -4.88 6.68 -16.10
C GLY A 420 -4.99 7.48 -14.82
N LYS A 421 -5.77 8.54 -14.88
CA LYS A 421 -6.23 9.26 -13.70
C LYS A 421 -7.42 8.53 -13.09
N ILE A 422 -7.48 8.59 -11.77
CA ILE A 422 -8.53 8.02 -10.94
C ILE A 422 -8.91 9.02 -9.85
N THR A 423 -10.09 8.86 -9.28
CA THR A 423 -10.35 9.28 -7.92
C THR A 423 -10.29 8.08 -6.98
N ILE A 424 -9.78 8.29 -5.76
CA ILE A 424 -9.64 7.24 -4.76
C ILE A 424 -10.08 7.75 -3.39
N LYS A 425 -10.72 6.88 -2.60
CA LYS A 425 -11.01 7.08 -1.18
C LYS A 425 -10.96 5.77 -0.40
N ILE A 426 -10.77 5.84 0.92
CA ILE A 426 -10.98 4.68 1.80
C ILE A 426 -12.48 4.35 1.76
N ARG A 427 -12.81 3.06 1.81
CA ARG A 427 -14.19 2.57 1.89
C ARG A 427 -14.36 1.58 3.03
N GLY A 428 -15.62 1.34 3.37
CA GLY A 428 -16.01 0.39 4.42
C GLY A 428 -17.14 0.98 5.25
N SER A 429 -17.49 0.29 6.33
CA SER A 429 -18.27 0.85 7.42
C SER A 429 -17.55 0.50 8.72
N SER A 430 -17.66 -0.76 9.18
CA SER A 430 -16.85 -1.29 10.28
C SER A 430 -15.39 -1.53 9.90
N SER A 431 -15.13 -1.90 8.64
CA SER A 431 -13.78 -2.22 8.14
C SER A 431 -12.86 -1.00 7.97
N VAL A 432 -13.39 0.21 8.14
CA VAL A 432 -12.65 1.47 8.07
C VAL A 432 -11.59 1.53 9.16
N ASP A 433 -11.86 0.92 10.31
CA ASP A 433 -10.94 0.91 11.44
C ASP A 433 -9.84 -0.15 11.33
N TYR A 434 -9.92 -1.06 10.35
CA TYR A 434 -8.90 -2.09 10.17
C TYR A 434 -7.53 -1.48 9.81
N PRO A 435 -6.40 -2.04 10.28
CA PRO A 435 -5.07 -1.47 10.01
C PRO A 435 -4.78 -1.33 8.52
N LYS A 436 -5.16 -2.35 7.73
CA LYS A 436 -5.06 -2.34 6.27
C LYS A 436 -6.41 -1.92 5.67
N LYS A 437 -6.41 -0.79 4.97
CA LYS A 437 -7.62 -0.13 4.46
C LYS A 437 -8.05 -0.72 3.12
N SER A 438 -9.35 -0.76 2.86
CA SER A 438 -9.89 -1.00 1.52
C SER A 438 -10.18 0.33 0.82
N TYR A 439 -10.06 0.35 -0.51
CA TYR A 439 -10.25 1.58 -1.30
C TYR A 439 -11.35 1.44 -2.34
N GLU A 440 -12.08 2.53 -2.57
CA GLU A 440 -12.91 2.72 -3.75
C GLU A 440 -12.10 3.52 -4.77
N LEU A 441 -12.07 3.04 -6.01
CA LEU A 441 -11.33 3.63 -7.12
C LEU A 441 -12.30 3.91 -8.27
N GLU A 442 -12.26 5.11 -8.84
CA GLU A 442 -13.07 5.49 -10.01
C GLU A 442 -12.17 6.06 -11.10
N THR A 443 -12.14 5.44 -12.27
CA THR A 443 -11.35 5.90 -13.43
C THR A 443 -12.09 6.96 -14.23
N GLU A 444 -11.37 7.90 -14.85
CA GLU A 444 -11.99 8.97 -15.67
C GLU A 444 -12.83 8.44 -16.84
N LYS A 445 -12.43 7.28 -17.39
CA LYS A 445 -13.14 6.59 -18.47
C LYS A 445 -13.29 5.12 -18.16
N LYS A 446 -14.30 4.49 -18.75
CA LYS A 446 -14.44 3.03 -18.76
C LYS A 446 -13.13 2.42 -19.28
N GLN A 447 -12.63 1.40 -18.57
CA GLN A 447 -11.47 0.63 -19.02
C GLN A 447 -11.48 -0.80 -18.44
N CYS A 448 -10.94 -1.74 -19.21
CA CYS A 448 -10.75 -3.14 -18.80
C CYS A 448 -9.47 -3.25 -17.97
N ILE A 449 -9.57 -3.44 -16.64
CA ILE A 449 -8.40 -3.59 -15.76
C ILE A 449 -8.10 -5.07 -15.51
N ILE A 450 -6.91 -5.55 -15.89
CA ILE A 450 -6.47 -6.96 -15.70
C ILE A 450 -7.52 -7.97 -16.21
N ASN A 451 -8.00 -7.75 -17.44
CA ASN A 451 -8.98 -8.63 -18.10
C ASN A 451 -10.32 -8.74 -17.34
N LEU A 452 -10.66 -7.78 -16.48
CA LEU A 452 -12.01 -7.61 -15.94
C LEU A 452 -12.85 -6.76 -16.90
N PRO A 453 -14.20 -6.93 -16.93
CA PRO A 453 -15.06 -6.17 -17.82
C PRO A 453 -14.84 -4.66 -17.71
N GLU A 454 -15.07 -3.95 -18.80
CA GLU A 454 -14.81 -2.52 -18.88
C GLU A 454 -15.69 -1.73 -17.90
N GLU A 455 -15.08 -1.05 -16.94
CA GLU A 455 -15.79 -0.31 -15.90
C GLU A 455 -15.04 0.96 -15.48
N THR A 456 -15.78 1.88 -14.86
CA THR A 456 -15.22 3.07 -14.20
C THR A 456 -14.95 2.83 -12.72
N ASP A 457 -15.82 2.10 -12.02
CA ASP A 457 -15.78 1.99 -10.56
C ASP A 457 -15.28 0.61 -10.12
N TRP A 458 -14.31 0.62 -9.22
CA TRP A 458 -13.63 -0.56 -8.72
C TRP A 458 -13.49 -0.50 -7.21
N VAL A 459 -13.32 -1.67 -6.60
CA VAL A 459 -12.99 -1.82 -5.19
C VAL A 459 -11.64 -2.52 -5.08
N LEU A 460 -10.71 -1.92 -4.33
CA LEU A 460 -9.50 -2.57 -3.85
C LEU A 460 -9.78 -3.06 -2.42
N TYR A 461 -10.17 -4.32 -2.29
CA TYR A 461 -10.49 -4.93 -1.01
C TYR A 461 -9.23 -5.48 -0.35
N ALA A 462 -9.03 -5.08 0.91
CA ALA A 462 -8.01 -5.63 1.79
C ALA A 462 -8.62 -6.76 2.65
N PRO A 463 -8.17 -8.01 2.52
CA PRO A 463 -8.62 -9.12 3.36
C PRO A 463 -8.01 -9.06 4.78
N SER A 464 -8.31 -8.00 5.53
CA SER A 464 -7.62 -7.69 6.79
C SER A 464 -7.92 -8.66 7.94
N ILE A 465 -9.14 -9.19 8.01
CA ILE A 465 -9.56 -10.17 9.03
C ILE A 465 -9.56 -11.61 8.51
N ASP A 466 -9.51 -11.78 7.19
CA ASP A 466 -9.55 -13.08 6.52
C ASP A 466 -8.14 -13.64 6.40
N LYS A 467 -7.74 -14.51 7.33
CA LYS A 467 -6.40 -15.11 7.34
C LYS A 467 -6.14 -16.08 6.17
N SER A 468 -7.18 -16.59 5.50
CA SER A 468 -6.96 -17.37 4.28
C SER A 468 -6.74 -16.45 3.07
N LEU A 469 -7.24 -15.20 3.13
CA LEU A 469 -7.26 -14.22 2.05
C LEU A 469 -8.18 -14.61 0.88
N LEU A 470 -8.98 -15.68 1.03
CA LEU A 470 -9.71 -16.33 -0.06
C LEU A 470 -11.24 -16.21 0.04
N ARG A 471 -11.85 -15.83 1.17
CA ARG A 471 -13.30 -16.03 1.39
C ARG A 471 -14.19 -15.28 0.40
N ASN A 472 -13.93 -13.99 0.18
CA ASN A 472 -14.64 -13.21 -0.84
C ASN A 472 -14.42 -13.79 -2.25
N ALA A 473 -13.17 -14.12 -2.60
CA ALA A 473 -12.83 -14.72 -3.89
C ALA A 473 -13.54 -16.07 -4.12
N LEU A 474 -13.60 -16.90 -3.08
CA LEU A 474 -14.29 -18.19 -3.08
C LEU A 474 -15.79 -18.00 -3.27
N ALA A 475 -16.42 -17.12 -2.48
CA ALA A 475 -17.84 -16.86 -2.57
C ALA A 475 -18.24 -16.36 -3.97
N TYR A 476 -17.50 -15.41 -4.54
CA TYR A 476 -17.77 -14.89 -5.89
C TYR A 476 -17.56 -15.93 -6.97
N SER A 477 -16.61 -16.86 -6.78
CA SER A 477 -16.40 -17.98 -7.72
C SER A 477 -17.50 -19.03 -7.61
N LEU A 478 -17.97 -19.34 -6.39
CA LEU A 478 -19.10 -20.23 -6.16
C LEU A 478 -20.39 -19.64 -6.71
N GLY A 479 -20.64 -18.36 -6.50
CA GLY A 479 -21.80 -17.67 -7.05
C GLY A 479 -21.84 -17.72 -8.59
N GLN A 480 -20.69 -17.58 -9.26
CA GLN A 480 -20.59 -17.78 -10.71
C GLN A 480 -20.97 -19.21 -11.12
N LYS A 481 -20.46 -20.23 -10.43
CA LYS A 481 -20.83 -21.64 -10.67
C LYS A 481 -22.31 -21.90 -10.44
N MET A 482 -22.92 -21.21 -9.48
CA MET A 482 -24.35 -21.28 -9.18
C MET A 482 -25.21 -20.35 -10.06
N SER A 483 -24.62 -19.67 -11.06
CA SER A 483 -25.32 -18.76 -11.96
C SER A 483 -26.01 -17.57 -11.26
N ILE A 484 -25.51 -17.12 -10.11
CA ILE A 484 -25.92 -15.85 -9.50
C ILE A 484 -24.94 -14.74 -9.87
N LYS A 485 -25.48 -13.54 -10.13
CA LYS A 485 -24.66 -12.35 -10.39
C LYS A 485 -23.66 -12.18 -9.24
N SER A 486 -22.38 -12.24 -9.59
CA SER A 486 -21.27 -12.22 -8.63
C SER A 486 -20.18 -11.29 -9.17
N PRO A 487 -19.57 -10.44 -8.34
CA PRO A 487 -18.47 -9.59 -8.77
C PRO A 487 -17.34 -10.40 -9.39
N LYS A 488 -16.83 -9.98 -10.55
CA LYS A 488 -15.55 -10.51 -11.03
C LYS A 488 -14.41 -9.82 -10.29
N PHE A 489 -13.31 -10.54 -10.14
CA PHE A 489 -12.18 -10.08 -9.36
C PHE A 489 -10.83 -10.57 -9.89
N ARG A 490 -9.76 -9.90 -9.44
CA ARG A 490 -8.36 -10.32 -9.61
C ARG A 490 -7.59 -10.07 -8.32
N PHE A 491 -6.72 -11.00 -7.94
CA PHE A 491 -5.69 -10.72 -6.94
C PHE A 491 -4.62 -9.82 -7.57
N LEU A 492 -4.10 -8.87 -6.80
CA LEU A 492 -2.97 -8.03 -7.20
C LEU A 492 -2.14 -7.60 -5.99
N ASN A 493 -0.91 -7.17 -6.23
CA ASN A 493 -0.09 -6.46 -5.24
C ASN A 493 -0.31 -4.96 -5.40
N LEU A 494 -0.69 -4.27 -4.33
CA LEU A 494 -0.94 -2.83 -4.35
C LEU A 494 0.28 -2.06 -3.85
N TYR A 495 0.64 -1.02 -4.58
CA TYR A 495 1.60 -0.01 -4.17
C TYR A 495 0.91 1.35 -4.14
N VAL A 496 1.06 2.10 -3.06
CA VAL A 496 0.55 3.47 -2.95
C VAL A 496 1.73 4.37 -2.63
N ASN A 497 2.02 5.35 -3.48
CA ASN A 497 3.17 6.24 -3.32
C ASN A 497 4.48 5.44 -3.16
N ASP A 498 4.65 4.43 -4.01
CA ASP A 498 5.79 3.49 -4.05
C ASP A 498 5.99 2.61 -2.79
N GLU A 499 5.19 2.80 -1.75
CA GLU A 499 5.10 1.87 -0.62
C GLU A 499 4.30 0.61 -1.00
N ASN A 500 4.77 -0.56 -0.61
CA ASN A 500 4.08 -1.84 -0.84
C ASN A 500 3.01 -2.08 0.22
N TYR A 501 1.74 -2.02 -0.17
CA TYR A 501 0.57 -2.30 0.69
C TYR A 501 0.19 -3.79 0.68
N GLY A 502 0.89 -4.62 -0.10
CA GLY A 502 0.71 -6.06 -0.17
C GLY A 502 -0.49 -6.50 -1.00
N LEU A 503 -0.96 -7.73 -0.76
CA LEU A 503 -2.06 -8.35 -1.50
C LEU A 503 -3.41 -7.62 -1.34
N TYR A 504 -4.09 -7.37 -2.45
CA TYR A 504 -5.48 -6.90 -2.52
C TYR A 504 -6.29 -7.74 -3.51
N LEU A 505 -7.62 -7.67 -3.35
CA LEU A 505 -8.57 -8.14 -4.35
C LEU A 505 -9.14 -6.91 -5.09
N LEU A 506 -8.85 -6.78 -6.38
CA LEU A 506 -9.55 -5.85 -7.26
C LEU A 506 -10.90 -6.46 -7.62
N ILE A 507 -11.99 -5.82 -7.24
CA ILE A 507 -13.36 -6.33 -7.36
C ILE A 507 -14.20 -5.33 -8.17
N GLN A 508 -15.04 -5.83 -9.09
CA GLN A 508 -16.08 -5.02 -9.73
C GLN A 508 -17.04 -4.45 -8.67
N LYS A 509 -17.20 -3.12 -8.63
CA LYS A 509 -18.17 -2.49 -7.73
C LYS A 509 -19.60 -2.78 -8.21
N ILE A 510 -20.52 -3.06 -7.29
CA ILE A 510 -21.95 -3.20 -7.62
C ILE A 510 -22.47 -1.87 -8.16
N LYS A 511 -22.93 -1.86 -9.41
CA LYS A 511 -23.60 -0.75 -10.06
C LYS A 511 -24.38 -1.23 -11.28
N CYS A 512 -25.25 -0.37 -11.81
CA CYS A 512 -25.87 -0.58 -13.11
C CYS A 512 -24.81 -0.42 -14.21
N SER A 513 -24.54 -1.49 -14.94
CA SER A 513 -23.59 -1.50 -16.06
C SER A 513 -23.72 -2.75 -16.91
N GLU A 514 -23.41 -2.62 -18.20
CA GLU A 514 -23.37 -3.75 -19.15
C GLU A 514 -22.45 -4.88 -18.69
N GLY A 515 -21.34 -4.53 -18.03
CA GLY A 515 -20.32 -5.47 -17.55
C GLY A 515 -20.66 -6.20 -16.25
N PHE A 516 -21.77 -5.86 -15.57
CA PHE A 516 -22.15 -6.49 -14.30
C PHE A 516 -23.67 -6.60 -14.06
N VAL A 517 -24.33 -5.56 -13.54
CA VAL A 517 -25.79 -5.54 -13.37
C VAL A 517 -26.39 -4.83 -14.57
N ASN A 518 -26.50 -5.57 -15.67
CA ASN A 518 -27.03 -5.07 -16.93
C ASN A 518 -28.56 -4.96 -16.86
N ILE A 519 -29.02 -3.82 -16.36
CA ILE A 519 -30.43 -3.41 -16.35
C ILE A 519 -30.54 -2.09 -17.10
N GLU A 520 -31.71 -1.80 -17.66
CA GLU A 520 -31.94 -0.53 -18.36
C GLU A 520 -31.73 0.66 -17.40
N GLU A 521 -30.88 1.61 -17.80
CA GLU A 521 -30.62 2.80 -17.00
C GLU A 521 -31.88 3.65 -16.82
N LEU A 522 -31.99 4.27 -15.64
CA LEU A 522 -33.09 5.13 -15.27
C LEU A 522 -32.58 6.57 -15.18
N SER A 523 -33.12 7.44 -16.03
CA SER A 523 -32.78 8.86 -16.07
C SER A 523 -33.64 9.69 -15.11
N GLU A 524 -33.22 10.90 -14.78
CA GLU A 524 -33.95 11.76 -13.83
C GLU A 524 -35.35 12.18 -14.32
N ILE A 525 -35.59 12.16 -15.63
CA ILE A 525 -36.88 12.54 -16.25
C ILE A 525 -37.89 11.38 -16.28
N ASP A 526 -37.44 10.14 -16.04
CA ASP A 526 -38.27 8.94 -16.09
C ASP A 526 -39.22 8.89 -14.88
N SER A 527 -40.39 9.50 -15.03
CA SER A 527 -41.35 9.74 -13.95
C SER A 527 -42.66 8.97 -14.10
N CYS A 528 -42.85 8.26 -15.23
CA CYS A 528 -44.05 7.47 -15.51
C CYS A 528 -43.72 6.16 -16.24
N LYS A 529 -44.70 5.27 -16.35
CA LYS A 529 -44.55 4.00 -17.08
C LYS A 529 -44.47 4.26 -18.59
N PRO A 530 -43.73 3.42 -19.34
CA PRO A 530 -43.01 2.24 -18.89
C PRO A 530 -41.64 2.53 -18.25
N ALA A 531 -41.08 3.72 -18.45
CA ALA A 531 -39.71 4.06 -18.09
C ALA A 531 -39.39 3.89 -16.60
N ILE A 532 -40.28 4.38 -15.73
CA ILE A 532 -40.14 4.28 -14.26
C ILE A 532 -40.18 2.84 -13.73
N SER A 533 -40.56 1.85 -14.55
CA SER A 533 -40.92 0.52 -14.06
C SER A 533 -39.73 -0.39 -13.69
N GLY A 534 -38.50 0.02 -13.99
CA GLY A 534 -37.27 -0.69 -13.66
C GLY A 534 -36.03 0.19 -13.80
N GLY A 535 -34.85 -0.42 -13.74
CA GLY A 535 -33.59 0.30 -13.64
C GLY A 535 -33.20 0.63 -12.20
N TYR A 536 -33.63 -0.19 -11.24
CA TYR A 536 -33.31 0.00 -9.82
C TYR A 536 -32.39 -1.10 -9.32
N ILE A 537 -31.42 -0.72 -8.48
CA ILE A 537 -30.70 -1.61 -7.58
C ILE A 537 -30.95 -1.11 -6.16
N PHE A 538 -31.29 -1.99 -5.25
CA PHE A 538 -31.53 -1.65 -3.85
C PHE A 538 -31.10 -2.81 -2.97
N LYS A 539 -31.03 -2.60 -1.66
CA LYS A 539 -30.53 -3.62 -0.74
C LYS A 539 -31.18 -3.58 0.63
N ILE A 540 -31.15 -4.71 1.33
CA ILE A 540 -31.34 -4.73 2.79
C ILE A 540 -29.96 -4.52 3.43
N ASP A 541 -29.85 -3.57 4.35
CA ASP A 541 -28.58 -3.21 4.99
C ASP A 541 -28.75 -2.59 6.39
N LYS A 542 -27.62 -2.34 7.07
CA LYS A 542 -27.52 -1.69 8.37
C LYS A 542 -27.59 -0.15 8.23
N GLY A 543 -28.06 0.53 9.28
CA GLY A 543 -28.55 1.93 9.43
C GLY A 543 -27.83 3.16 8.82
N THR A 544 -26.98 3.06 7.80
CA THR A 544 -26.05 4.15 7.41
C THR A 544 -26.32 4.82 6.06
N GLY A 545 -27.43 4.49 5.37
CA GLY A 545 -27.72 5.04 4.02
C GLY A 545 -28.85 6.08 3.97
N ALA A 546 -28.74 7.06 3.06
CA ALA A 546 -29.84 7.94 2.68
C ALA A 546 -30.87 7.20 1.81
N ASN A 547 -32.09 7.75 1.68
CA ASN A 547 -33.19 7.18 0.88
C ASN A 547 -33.51 5.72 1.23
N ASN A 548 -33.83 5.50 2.51
CA ASN A 548 -34.28 4.20 3.02
C ASN A 548 -35.80 4.13 3.18
N TRP A 549 -36.30 2.91 3.35
CA TRP A 549 -37.66 2.66 3.83
C TRP A 549 -37.73 1.36 4.65
N ILE A 550 -38.74 1.28 5.49
CA ILE A 550 -38.98 0.14 6.38
C ILE A 550 -39.77 -0.94 5.63
N SER A 551 -39.34 -2.20 5.76
CA SER A 551 -40.04 -3.40 5.29
C SER A 551 -41.43 -3.53 5.91
N LEU A 552 -42.40 -4.08 5.18
CA LEU A 552 -43.69 -4.49 5.73
C LEU A 552 -43.61 -5.81 6.54
N CYS A 553 -42.49 -6.52 6.44
CA CYS A 553 -42.32 -7.88 6.96
C CYS A 553 -41.18 -7.95 7.99
N ASN A 554 -41.21 -7.06 8.98
CA ASN A 554 -40.26 -7.09 10.10
C ASN A 554 -40.48 -8.35 10.96
N SER A 555 -39.40 -8.94 11.47
CA SER A 555 -39.45 -10.16 12.30
C SER A 555 -39.89 -9.93 13.74
N ASP A 556 -39.78 -8.71 14.26
CA ASP A 556 -40.39 -8.28 15.53
C ASP A 556 -40.77 -6.79 15.44
N SER A 557 -41.77 -6.39 16.22
CA SER A 557 -42.27 -5.02 16.39
C SER A 557 -41.21 -4.00 16.82
N ASN A 558 -40.15 -4.44 17.52
CA ASN A 558 -39.11 -3.57 18.06
C ASN A 558 -37.87 -3.41 17.16
N HIS A 559 -37.73 -4.20 16.08
CA HIS A 559 -36.58 -4.16 15.18
C HIS A 559 -37.00 -3.98 13.72
N LEU A 560 -36.53 -2.90 13.11
CA LEU A 560 -36.93 -2.49 11.77
C LEU A 560 -35.94 -2.98 10.72
N VAL A 561 -36.43 -3.73 9.74
CA VAL A 561 -35.68 -4.10 8.56
C VAL A 561 -35.74 -2.96 7.55
N ASN A 562 -34.57 -2.47 7.14
CA ASN A 562 -34.45 -1.31 6.27
C ASN A 562 -33.94 -1.70 4.89
N TYR A 563 -34.64 -1.20 3.87
CA TYR A 563 -34.16 -1.20 2.50
C TYR A 563 -33.52 0.14 2.14
N TYR A 564 -32.51 0.10 1.29
CA TYR A 564 -31.76 1.27 0.80
C TYR A 564 -31.67 1.25 -0.71
N ILE A 565 -31.94 2.40 -1.34
CA ILE A 565 -31.73 2.56 -2.78
C ILE A 565 -30.23 2.67 -3.06
N HIS A 566 -29.72 1.79 -3.92
CA HIS A 566 -28.31 1.77 -4.33
C HIS A 566 -28.13 2.42 -5.71
N TYR A 567 -29.05 2.17 -6.64
CA TYR A 567 -29.15 2.80 -7.95
C TYR A 567 -30.63 3.07 -8.31
N PRO A 568 -30.98 4.25 -8.85
CA PRO A 568 -30.12 5.43 -9.07
C PRO A 568 -29.48 5.96 -7.79
N LYS A 569 -28.40 6.74 -7.93
CA LYS A 569 -27.70 7.31 -6.76
C LYS A 569 -28.67 8.18 -5.94
N PRO A 570 -28.53 8.27 -4.61
CA PRO A 570 -29.45 9.02 -3.75
C PRO A 570 -29.72 10.47 -4.16
N ASN A 571 -28.76 11.14 -4.80
CA ASN A 571 -28.90 12.53 -5.25
C ASN A 571 -29.48 12.66 -6.67
N SER A 572 -29.66 11.56 -7.40
CA SER A 572 -30.18 11.52 -8.78
C SER A 572 -31.57 10.89 -8.88
N ILE A 573 -32.06 10.25 -7.82
CA ILE A 573 -33.40 9.67 -7.83
C ILE A 573 -34.45 10.75 -7.53
N ASN A 574 -35.50 10.82 -8.36
CA ASN A 574 -36.61 11.74 -8.13
C ASN A 574 -37.71 11.13 -7.23
N GLU A 575 -38.62 11.97 -6.73
CA GLU A 575 -39.69 11.54 -5.81
C GLU A 575 -40.67 10.53 -6.43
N SER A 576 -40.99 10.63 -7.72
CA SER A 576 -41.85 9.66 -8.41
C SER A 576 -41.20 8.27 -8.44
N GLN A 577 -39.92 8.20 -8.79
CA GLN A 577 -39.12 6.97 -8.84
C GLN A 577 -39.01 6.32 -7.45
N LYS A 578 -38.73 7.13 -6.43
CA LYS A 578 -38.67 6.69 -5.03
C LYS A 578 -40.01 6.11 -4.58
N LYS A 579 -41.12 6.82 -4.83
CA LYS A 579 -42.47 6.32 -4.52
C LYS A 579 -42.78 5.02 -5.27
N TYR A 580 -42.41 4.93 -6.54
CA TYR A 580 -42.63 3.74 -7.35
C TYR A 580 -41.93 2.51 -6.77
N ILE A 581 -40.62 2.58 -6.51
CA ILE A 581 -39.88 1.40 -6.04
C ILE A 581 -40.33 0.97 -4.64
N ILE A 582 -40.65 1.93 -3.75
CA ILE A 582 -41.19 1.64 -2.42
C ILE A 582 -42.55 0.93 -2.55
N GLN A 583 -43.47 1.44 -3.38
CA GLN A 583 -44.77 0.81 -3.58
C GLN A 583 -44.64 -0.58 -4.24
N TYR A 584 -43.71 -0.73 -5.18
CA TYR A 584 -43.41 -2.02 -5.80
C TYR A 584 -42.96 -3.05 -4.76
N ILE A 585 -42.01 -2.70 -3.88
CA ILE A 585 -41.51 -3.62 -2.85
C ILE A 585 -42.57 -3.92 -1.80
N LYS A 586 -43.37 -2.93 -1.38
CA LYS A 586 -44.52 -3.16 -0.51
C LYS A 586 -45.53 -4.15 -1.13
N LYS A 587 -45.80 -4.02 -2.43
CA LYS A 587 -46.67 -4.95 -3.17
C LYS A 587 -46.05 -6.35 -3.25
N PHE A 588 -44.75 -6.43 -3.55
CA PHE A 588 -43.99 -7.69 -3.54
C PHE A 588 -44.10 -8.38 -2.17
N GLU A 589 -43.77 -7.69 -1.08
CA GLU A 589 -43.84 -8.21 0.29
C GLU A 589 -45.27 -8.66 0.64
N SER A 590 -46.29 -7.88 0.28
CA SER A 590 -47.69 -8.26 0.53
C SER A 590 -48.13 -9.54 -0.18
N LYS A 591 -47.47 -9.90 -1.28
CA LYS A 591 -47.73 -11.11 -2.06
C LYS A 591 -46.88 -12.28 -1.59
N ILE A 592 -45.58 -12.07 -1.39
CA ILE A 592 -44.64 -13.13 -1.00
C ILE A 592 -44.81 -13.56 0.46
N SER A 593 -45.52 -12.77 1.27
CA SER A 593 -45.86 -13.13 2.65
C SER A 593 -47.15 -13.93 2.79
N LYS A 594 -47.88 -14.20 1.70
CA LYS A 594 -49.11 -14.99 1.72
C LYS A 594 -48.84 -16.40 1.18
N MET A 595 -49.42 -17.40 1.81
CA MET A 595 -49.42 -18.78 1.29
C MET A 595 -50.77 -19.10 0.61
N PRO A 596 -50.78 -19.84 -0.51
CA PRO A 596 -49.61 -20.29 -1.29
C PRO A 596 -48.87 -19.10 -1.93
N LEU A 597 -47.55 -19.23 -2.12
CA LEU A 597 -46.73 -18.14 -2.67
C LEU A 597 -47.09 -17.81 -4.12
N ASP A 598 -47.10 -16.52 -4.46
CA ASP A 598 -47.13 -16.07 -5.86
C ASP A 598 -45.72 -16.13 -6.45
N HIS A 599 -45.32 -17.28 -7.01
CA HIS A 599 -43.98 -17.46 -7.62
C HIS A 599 -43.70 -16.51 -8.80
N ASN A 600 -44.70 -15.84 -9.35
CA ASN A 600 -44.52 -14.91 -10.48
C ASN A 600 -43.91 -13.58 -10.07
N VAL A 601 -43.78 -13.29 -8.76
CA VAL A 601 -43.18 -12.05 -8.25
C VAL A 601 -41.67 -12.14 -8.06
N ILE A 602 -41.08 -13.33 -8.19
CA ILE A 602 -39.64 -13.53 -8.10
C ILE A 602 -39.07 -14.22 -9.33
N ASP A 603 -37.80 -13.98 -9.57
CA ASP A 603 -36.98 -14.89 -10.36
C ASP A 603 -36.46 -16.02 -9.45
N SER A 604 -37.14 -17.16 -9.45
CA SER A 604 -36.82 -18.28 -8.54
C SER A 604 -35.37 -18.75 -8.64
N GLN A 605 -34.78 -18.71 -9.84
CA GLN A 605 -33.40 -19.14 -10.05
C GLN A 605 -32.42 -18.26 -9.26
N SER A 606 -32.52 -16.94 -9.36
CA SER A 606 -31.65 -16.03 -8.59
C SER A 606 -31.82 -16.20 -7.08
N PHE A 607 -33.04 -16.41 -6.59
CA PHE A 607 -33.31 -16.63 -5.15
C PHE A 607 -32.75 -17.95 -4.65
N ILE A 608 -32.93 -19.04 -5.39
CA ILE A 608 -32.35 -20.34 -5.05
C ILE A 608 -30.81 -20.23 -5.00
N SER A 609 -30.19 -19.68 -6.04
CA SER A 609 -28.73 -19.54 -6.08
C SER A 609 -28.18 -18.63 -4.96
N TYR A 610 -28.93 -17.58 -4.57
CA TYR A 610 -28.57 -16.73 -3.43
C TYR A 610 -28.59 -17.50 -2.12
N ILE A 611 -29.64 -18.29 -1.87
CA ILE A 611 -29.74 -19.10 -0.64
C ILE A 611 -28.60 -20.11 -0.61
N LEU A 612 -28.38 -20.86 -1.70
CA LEU A 612 -27.36 -21.92 -1.74
C LEU A 612 -25.94 -21.40 -1.49
N VAL A 613 -25.55 -20.27 -2.09
CA VAL A 613 -24.18 -19.73 -1.86
C VAL A 613 -24.01 -19.20 -0.43
N ASN A 614 -25.04 -18.54 0.13
CA ASN A 614 -24.97 -18.03 1.49
C ASN A 614 -25.02 -19.14 2.54
N GLU A 615 -25.82 -20.19 2.32
CA GLU A 615 -25.88 -21.36 3.21
C GLU A 615 -24.59 -22.18 3.14
N LEU A 616 -24.03 -22.40 1.93
CA LEU A 616 -22.74 -23.09 1.77
C LEU A 616 -21.60 -22.32 2.42
N MET A 617 -21.55 -21.00 2.26
CA MET A 617 -20.52 -20.20 2.90
C MET A 617 -20.82 -19.87 4.37
N LYS A 618 -22.04 -20.15 4.86
CA LYS A 618 -22.58 -19.72 6.15
C LYS A 618 -22.25 -18.26 6.44
N ASN A 619 -22.69 -17.38 5.55
CA ASN A 619 -22.36 -15.94 5.57
C ASN A 619 -23.09 -15.20 6.70
N PHE A 620 -22.34 -14.48 7.53
CA PHE A 620 -22.87 -13.71 8.65
C PHE A 620 -23.86 -12.60 8.25
N ASP A 621 -23.73 -12.02 7.05
CA ASP A 621 -24.63 -10.95 6.62
C ASP A 621 -25.85 -11.45 5.86
N SER A 622 -25.91 -12.74 5.51
CA SER A 622 -27.00 -13.29 4.71
C SER A 622 -28.39 -12.99 5.27
N TYR A 623 -29.35 -12.77 4.37
CA TYR A 623 -30.76 -12.43 4.65
C TYR A 623 -31.04 -11.06 5.30
N ARG A 624 -30.07 -10.43 5.97
CA ARG A 624 -30.29 -9.21 6.78
C ARG A 624 -29.40 -8.01 6.44
N ALA A 625 -28.29 -8.20 5.76
CA ALA A 625 -27.36 -7.13 5.37
C ALA A 625 -26.61 -7.48 4.09
N SER A 626 -26.14 -6.47 3.34
CA SER A 626 -25.49 -6.70 2.05
C SER A 626 -26.32 -7.55 1.07
N VAL A 627 -27.66 -7.52 1.19
CA VAL A 627 -28.59 -8.29 0.35
C VAL A 627 -29.08 -7.39 -0.79
N TYR A 628 -28.46 -7.50 -1.95
CA TYR A 628 -28.81 -6.69 -3.13
C TYR A 628 -29.94 -7.32 -3.93
N PHE A 629 -30.76 -6.46 -4.52
CA PHE A 629 -31.83 -6.79 -5.44
C PHE A 629 -31.78 -5.84 -6.64
N TYR A 630 -32.32 -6.29 -7.77
CA TYR A 630 -32.50 -5.44 -8.94
C TYR A 630 -33.85 -5.65 -9.60
N LYS A 631 -34.33 -4.59 -10.25
CA LYS A 631 -35.63 -4.56 -10.92
C LYS A 631 -35.48 -4.20 -12.39
N ASN A 632 -35.76 -5.17 -13.26
CA ASN A 632 -35.80 -4.97 -14.71
C ASN A 632 -37.04 -4.18 -15.14
N ARG A 633 -36.91 -3.32 -16.15
CA ARG A 633 -38.03 -2.57 -16.72
C ARG A 633 -39.05 -3.55 -17.31
N ASN A 634 -40.34 -3.25 -17.17
CA ASN A 634 -41.46 -4.07 -17.64
C ASN A 634 -41.54 -5.51 -17.11
N SER A 635 -40.69 -5.91 -16.17
CA SER A 635 -40.80 -7.20 -15.48
C SER A 635 -41.71 -7.09 -14.26
N ASP A 636 -42.55 -8.07 -13.98
CA ASP A 636 -43.25 -8.17 -12.69
C ASP A 636 -42.46 -8.95 -11.63
N LYS A 637 -41.27 -9.47 -12.01
CA LYS A 637 -40.38 -10.24 -11.14
C LYS A 637 -39.36 -9.34 -10.46
N LEU A 638 -39.11 -9.64 -9.19
CA LEU A 638 -37.95 -9.18 -8.46
C LEU A 638 -36.80 -10.19 -8.65
N PHE A 639 -35.59 -9.68 -8.83
CA PHE A 639 -34.40 -10.50 -8.90
C PHE A 639 -33.49 -10.17 -7.72
N ILE A 640 -32.78 -11.18 -7.21
CA ILE A 640 -31.80 -11.00 -6.14
C ILE A 640 -30.37 -11.10 -6.67
N GLY A 641 -29.46 -10.44 -5.97
CA GLY A 641 -28.06 -10.26 -6.32
C GLY A 641 -27.75 -8.85 -6.82
N PRO A 642 -26.46 -8.55 -7.05
CA PRO A 642 -25.32 -9.45 -6.90
C PRO A 642 -25.03 -9.86 -5.44
N ILE A 643 -24.37 -11.00 -5.25
CA ILE A 643 -23.87 -11.38 -3.92
C ILE A 643 -22.71 -10.47 -3.49
N TRP A 644 -22.59 -10.22 -2.18
CA TRP A 644 -21.62 -9.29 -1.62
C TRP A 644 -21.29 -9.64 -0.15
N ASP A 645 -20.11 -9.19 0.32
CA ASP A 645 -19.64 -9.31 1.72
C ASP A 645 -19.63 -10.74 2.28
N PHE A 646 -18.58 -11.49 1.96
CA PHE A 646 -18.30 -12.83 2.48
C PHE A 646 -16.97 -12.88 3.23
N ASP A 647 -16.50 -11.75 3.76
CA ASP A 647 -15.30 -11.71 4.59
C ASP A 647 -15.52 -12.44 5.93
N ILE A 648 -16.70 -12.27 6.54
CA ILE A 648 -17.15 -12.97 7.74
C ILE A 648 -18.01 -14.19 7.35
N SER A 649 -17.36 -15.20 6.77
CA SER A 649 -17.99 -16.46 6.40
C SER A 649 -17.10 -17.65 6.75
N SER A 650 -17.61 -18.85 6.51
CA SER A 650 -16.82 -20.08 6.50
C SER A 650 -16.01 -20.29 7.78
N GLY A 651 -16.71 -20.18 8.91
CA GLY A 651 -16.16 -20.44 10.23
C GLY A 651 -15.25 -19.35 10.79
N LEU A 652 -15.29 -18.13 10.25
CA LEU A 652 -14.47 -17.01 10.75
C LEU A 652 -15.07 -16.34 12.00
N ALA A 653 -16.38 -16.08 12.00
CA ALA A 653 -17.05 -15.51 13.17
C ALA A 653 -17.08 -16.52 14.32
N LEU A 654 -16.50 -16.15 15.46
CA LEU A 654 -16.41 -16.99 16.67
C LEU A 654 -17.63 -16.85 17.60
N TYR A 655 -18.71 -16.26 17.11
CA TYR A 655 -19.92 -15.93 17.86
C TYR A 655 -21.16 -16.39 17.09
N GLU A 656 -22.31 -16.45 17.78
CA GLU A 656 -23.62 -16.79 17.19
C GLU A 656 -23.59 -18.07 16.33
N GLU A 657 -22.79 -19.06 16.73
CA GLU A 657 -22.63 -20.36 16.05
C GLU A 657 -22.12 -20.32 14.60
N PHE A 658 -21.69 -19.17 14.09
CA PHE A 658 -21.14 -19.05 12.72
C PHE A 658 -19.78 -19.75 12.54
N ASN A 659 -19.13 -20.16 13.63
CA ASN A 659 -17.93 -20.98 13.59
C ASN A 659 -18.21 -22.46 13.27
N THR A 660 -19.45 -22.93 13.49
CA THR A 660 -19.85 -24.33 13.25
C THR A 660 -20.20 -24.56 11.79
N HIS A 661 -20.03 -25.80 11.31
CA HIS A 661 -20.44 -26.21 9.97
C HIS A 661 -21.91 -26.70 9.92
N THR A 662 -22.60 -26.73 11.06
CA THR A 662 -23.98 -27.22 11.19
C THR A 662 -24.99 -26.06 11.30
N GLY A 663 -26.28 -26.35 11.14
CA GLY A 663 -27.40 -25.38 11.21
C GLY A 663 -27.53 -24.50 9.97
N PHE A 664 -28.75 -24.23 9.52
CA PHE A 664 -28.97 -23.22 8.48
C PHE A 664 -28.83 -21.82 9.06
N VAL A 665 -28.43 -20.84 8.24
CA VAL A 665 -28.18 -19.48 8.74
C VAL A 665 -29.48 -18.80 9.22
N PHE A 666 -30.63 -19.14 8.64
CA PHE A 666 -31.92 -18.62 9.12
C PHE A 666 -32.37 -19.22 10.48
N GLU A 667 -31.72 -20.27 10.97
CA GLU A 667 -31.98 -20.94 12.26
C GLU A 667 -31.15 -20.36 13.42
N ILE A 668 -30.29 -19.37 13.17
CA ILE A 668 -29.48 -18.75 14.22
C ILE A 668 -30.38 -18.08 15.29
N ASN A 669 -29.81 -17.71 16.43
CA ASN A 669 -30.52 -17.14 17.57
C ASN A 669 -31.39 -15.89 17.23
N ASP A 670 -32.27 -15.56 18.16
CA ASP A 670 -33.26 -14.47 18.02
C ASP A 670 -32.60 -13.10 17.76
N ASP A 671 -31.42 -12.87 18.34
CA ASP A 671 -30.65 -11.63 18.15
C ASP A 671 -30.21 -11.43 16.71
N TYR A 672 -29.90 -12.51 16.00
CA TYR A 672 -29.61 -12.51 14.58
C TYR A 672 -30.89 -12.33 13.74
N ARG A 673 -31.92 -13.12 14.05
CA ARG A 673 -33.15 -13.23 13.23
C ARG A 673 -34.01 -11.97 13.24
N LYS A 674 -33.91 -11.11 14.25
CA LYS A 674 -34.69 -9.86 14.34
C LYS A 674 -34.42 -8.84 13.22
N TYR A 675 -33.41 -9.09 12.38
CA TYR A 675 -33.09 -8.26 11.20
C TYR A 675 -33.41 -8.95 9.86
N ILE A 676 -33.95 -10.17 9.89
CA ILE A 676 -34.33 -10.93 8.69
C ILE A 676 -35.80 -10.66 8.36
N PRO A 677 -36.16 -10.23 7.14
CA PRO A 677 -37.56 -10.14 6.73
C PRO A 677 -38.29 -11.48 6.87
N LEU A 678 -39.49 -11.49 7.46
CA LEU A 678 -40.27 -12.71 7.68
C LEU A 678 -40.61 -13.48 6.39
N TRP A 679 -40.68 -12.79 5.27
CA TRP A 679 -40.98 -13.42 3.98
C TRP A 679 -39.91 -14.42 3.54
N TRP A 680 -38.67 -14.36 4.07
CA TRP A 680 -37.66 -15.40 3.82
C TRP A 680 -38.10 -16.76 4.32
N TYR A 681 -38.69 -16.83 5.53
CA TYR A 681 -39.23 -18.06 6.08
C TYR A 681 -40.42 -18.54 5.25
N ASN A 682 -41.29 -17.64 4.79
CA ASN A 682 -42.37 -18.00 3.86
C ASN A 682 -41.85 -18.60 2.56
N LEU A 683 -40.81 -18.00 1.97
CA LEU A 683 -40.17 -18.46 0.75
C LEU A 683 -39.54 -19.85 0.91
N ILE A 684 -38.73 -20.05 1.95
CA ILE A 684 -38.01 -21.31 2.20
C ILE A 684 -38.94 -22.41 2.69
N SER A 685 -40.06 -22.10 3.32
CA SER A 685 -41.05 -23.10 3.72
C SER A 685 -41.96 -23.57 2.60
N ASP A 686 -42.06 -22.81 1.51
CA ASP A 686 -42.91 -23.17 0.39
C ASP A 686 -42.40 -24.44 -0.30
N GLU A 687 -43.30 -25.41 -0.45
CA GLU A 687 -42.97 -26.75 -0.93
C GLU A 687 -42.39 -26.72 -2.35
N PHE A 688 -43.01 -25.98 -3.26
CA PHE A 688 -42.59 -25.92 -4.65
C PHE A 688 -41.24 -25.22 -4.80
N PHE A 689 -41.03 -24.11 -4.09
CA PHE A 689 -39.73 -23.42 -4.07
C PHE A 689 -38.64 -24.31 -3.48
N SER A 690 -38.94 -25.01 -2.39
CA SER A 690 -37.99 -25.87 -1.68
C SER A 690 -37.58 -27.10 -2.46
N ILE A 691 -38.53 -27.74 -3.17
CA ILE A 691 -38.21 -28.85 -4.08
C ILE A 691 -37.16 -28.39 -5.09
N LYS A 692 -37.37 -27.25 -5.75
CA LYS A 692 -36.41 -26.70 -6.72
C LYS A 692 -35.07 -26.35 -6.10
N LEU A 693 -35.08 -25.84 -4.87
CA LEU A 693 -33.85 -25.52 -4.12
C LEU A 693 -33.03 -26.77 -3.83
N LYS A 694 -33.69 -27.84 -3.35
CA LYS A 694 -33.08 -29.16 -3.08
C LYS A 694 -32.56 -29.81 -4.36
N GLU A 695 -33.37 -29.82 -5.41
CA GLU A 695 -32.98 -30.32 -6.73
C GLU A 695 -31.73 -29.61 -7.25
N LYS A 696 -31.70 -28.27 -7.17
CA LYS A 696 -30.54 -27.48 -7.59
C LYS A 696 -29.30 -27.79 -6.74
N TRP A 697 -29.44 -27.96 -5.42
CA TRP A 697 -28.33 -28.36 -4.56
C TRP A 697 -27.74 -29.70 -5.00
N PHE A 698 -28.57 -30.75 -5.13
CA PHE A 698 -28.09 -32.07 -5.52
C PHE A 698 -27.57 -32.12 -6.96
N GLU A 699 -28.14 -31.34 -7.88
CA GLU A 699 -27.59 -31.17 -9.23
C GLU A 699 -26.16 -30.62 -9.18
N LEU A 700 -25.95 -29.52 -8.46
CA LEU A 700 -24.63 -28.88 -8.32
C LEU A 700 -23.63 -29.78 -7.60
N ARG A 701 -24.07 -30.56 -6.61
CA ARG A 701 -23.21 -31.49 -5.86
C ARG A 701 -22.68 -32.66 -6.70
N LYS A 702 -23.37 -33.05 -7.77
CA LYS A 702 -22.86 -34.06 -8.73
C LYS A 702 -21.65 -33.57 -9.52
N HIS A 703 -21.55 -32.27 -9.77
CA HIS A 703 -20.52 -31.70 -10.65
C HIS A 703 -19.87 -30.46 -10.04
N GLU A 704 -20.45 -29.28 -10.23
CA GLU A 704 -19.82 -27.97 -9.98
C GLU A 704 -19.35 -27.77 -8.55
N LEU A 705 -20.06 -28.36 -7.59
CA LEU A 705 -19.84 -28.27 -6.16
C LEU A 705 -19.45 -29.60 -5.54
N SER A 706 -19.11 -30.64 -6.32
CA SER A 706 -18.51 -31.87 -5.77
C SER A 706 -17.29 -31.57 -4.90
N ASP A 707 -16.98 -32.44 -3.94
CA ASP A 707 -15.87 -32.23 -2.99
C ASP A 707 -14.55 -31.92 -3.71
N THR A 708 -14.26 -32.68 -4.77
CA THR A 708 -13.12 -32.45 -5.65
C THR A 708 -13.15 -31.06 -6.28
N GLN A 709 -14.29 -30.60 -6.79
CA GLN A 709 -14.39 -29.28 -7.41
C GLN A 709 -14.30 -28.13 -6.40
N LEU A 710 -14.82 -28.30 -5.17
CA LEU A 710 -14.65 -27.35 -4.09
C LEU A 710 -13.17 -27.20 -3.69
N ILE A 711 -12.48 -28.33 -3.49
CA ILE A 711 -11.04 -28.34 -3.18
C ILE A 711 -10.24 -27.73 -4.33
N ASN A 712 -10.54 -28.11 -5.58
CA ASN A 712 -9.85 -27.58 -6.75
C ASN A 712 -10.04 -26.08 -6.89
N LEU A 713 -11.24 -25.56 -6.61
CA LEU A 713 -11.50 -24.12 -6.63
C LEU A 713 -10.64 -23.41 -5.58
N ILE A 714 -10.60 -23.90 -4.34
CA ILE A 714 -9.76 -23.31 -3.29
C ILE A 714 -8.27 -23.39 -3.67
N ASN A 715 -7.81 -24.53 -4.19
CA ASN A 715 -6.44 -24.70 -4.65
C ASN A 715 -6.07 -23.72 -5.77
N ASN A 716 -6.97 -23.52 -6.74
CA ASN A 716 -6.76 -22.62 -7.88
C ASN A 716 -6.72 -21.14 -7.45
N LEU A 717 -7.48 -20.77 -6.42
CA LEU A 717 -7.39 -19.43 -5.84
C LEU A 717 -6.11 -19.28 -5.00
N ASN A 718 -5.78 -20.29 -4.20
CA ASN A 718 -4.59 -20.28 -3.36
C ASN A 718 -3.29 -20.24 -4.16
N SER A 719 -3.24 -20.93 -5.31
CA SER A 719 -2.06 -20.95 -6.18
C SER A 719 -1.74 -19.58 -6.80
N GLN A 720 -2.74 -18.71 -6.96
CA GLN A 720 -2.54 -17.33 -7.43
C GLN A 720 -1.85 -16.47 -6.37
N ILE A 721 -2.01 -16.78 -5.09
CA ILE A 721 -1.48 -16.00 -3.97
C ILE A 721 -0.40 -16.76 -3.18
N LYS A 722 0.32 -17.69 -3.82
CA LYS A 722 1.25 -18.62 -3.15
C LYS A 722 2.23 -17.93 -2.18
N ASN A 723 2.72 -16.74 -2.52
CA ASN A 723 3.66 -15.97 -1.69
C ASN A 723 3.02 -15.32 -0.44
N TYR A 724 1.69 -15.26 -0.39
CA TYR A 724 0.90 -14.74 0.75
C TYR A 724 0.13 -15.84 1.48
N SER A 725 0.01 -17.02 0.87
CA SER A 725 -0.79 -18.15 1.37
C SER A 725 -0.26 -18.66 2.72
N ILE A 726 -1.17 -18.77 3.70
CA ILE A 726 -0.91 -19.49 4.94
C ILE A 726 -1.55 -20.88 4.81
N GLU A 727 -0.74 -21.90 4.55
CA GLU A 727 -1.21 -23.26 4.23
C GLU A 727 -2.19 -23.81 5.26
N LYS A 728 -1.92 -23.59 6.55
CA LYS A 728 -2.82 -24.01 7.64
C LYS A 728 -4.22 -23.42 7.53
N GLU A 729 -4.34 -22.14 7.17
CA GLU A 729 -5.63 -21.46 7.03
C GLU A 729 -6.36 -21.90 5.76
N THR A 730 -5.61 -22.16 4.68
CA THR A 730 -6.16 -22.73 3.44
C THR A 730 -6.70 -24.14 3.68
N ASN A 731 -5.98 -24.99 4.41
CA ASN A 731 -6.43 -26.34 4.76
C ASN A 731 -7.63 -26.32 5.72
N ARG A 732 -7.65 -25.39 6.68
CA ARG A 732 -8.83 -25.16 7.52
C ARG A 732 -10.05 -24.76 6.69
N LEU A 733 -9.90 -23.88 5.69
CA LEU A 733 -11.00 -23.48 4.82
C LEU A 733 -11.53 -24.67 3.98
N LYS A 734 -10.64 -25.52 3.46
CA LYS A 734 -11.03 -26.75 2.74
C LYS A 734 -11.80 -27.72 3.64
N ASP A 735 -11.26 -28.03 4.81
CA ASP A 735 -11.93 -28.92 5.77
C ASP A 735 -13.31 -28.36 6.16
N TRP A 736 -13.38 -27.06 6.46
CA TRP A 736 -14.63 -26.41 6.82
C TRP A 736 -15.67 -26.48 5.70
N ILE A 737 -15.30 -26.17 4.45
CA ILE A 737 -16.27 -26.14 3.34
C ILE A 737 -16.78 -27.55 3.00
N LEU A 738 -15.94 -28.57 3.12
CA LEU A 738 -16.32 -29.96 2.88
C LEU A 738 -17.28 -30.46 3.97
N LYS A 739 -16.95 -30.21 5.24
CA LYS A 739 -17.85 -30.54 6.36
C LYS A 739 -19.18 -29.80 6.25
N ARG A 740 -19.16 -28.55 5.78
CA ARG A 740 -20.37 -27.77 5.54
C ARG A 740 -21.21 -28.36 4.40
N ALA A 741 -20.59 -28.68 3.27
CA ALA A 741 -21.28 -29.30 2.14
C ALA A 741 -21.90 -30.65 2.54
N LEU A 742 -21.14 -31.50 3.24
CA LEU A 742 -21.64 -32.78 3.76
C LEU A 742 -22.82 -32.59 4.71
N TRP A 743 -22.72 -31.64 5.65
CA TRP A 743 -23.84 -31.36 6.55
C TRP A 743 -25.10 -30.90 5.79
N ILE A 744 -24.94 -30.07 4.75
CA ILE A 744 -26.07 -29.66 3.90
C ILE A 744 -26.62 -30.89 3.15
N ASP A 745 -25.78 -31.76 2.58
CA ASP A 745 -26.22 -32.99 1.91
C ASP A 745 -27.13 -33.84 2.82
N GLU A 746 -26.80 -33.94 4.11
CA GLU A 746 -27.56 -34.70 5.11
C GLU A 746 -28.84 -34.00 5.61
N ASN A 747 -28.93 -32.67 5.48
CA ASN A 747 -29.97 -31.87 6.15
C ASN A 747 -30.84 -31.03 5.21
N ILE A 748 -30.49 -30.89 3.93
CA ILE A 748 -31.22 -30.05 2.96
C ILE A 748 -32.68 -30.50 2.79
N GLU A 749 -32.95 -31.79 3.01
CA GLU A 749 -34.32 -32.31 2.95
C GLU A 749 -35.24 -31.73 4.03
N LEU A 750 -34.67 -31.28 5.15
CA LEU A 750 -35.40 -30.69 6.26
C LEU A 750 -35.53 -29.16 6.16
N ILE A 751 -34.96 -28.52 5.13
CA ILE A 751 -34.83 -27.05 5.06
C ILE A 751 -36.17 -26.33 5.17
N ASN A 752 -37.21 -26.83 4.50
CA ASN A 752 -38.54 -26.23 4.49
C ASN A 752 -39.31 -26.48 5.78
N ILE A 753 -39.13 -27.66 6.40
CA ILE A 753 -39.70 -27.99 7.71
C ILE A 753 -39.09 -27.08 8.77
N LYS A 754 -37.75 -26.96 8.77
CA LYS A 754 -37.01 -26.08 9.68
C LYS A 754 -37.41 -24.63 9.52
N ALA A 755 -37.49 -24.11 8.29
CA ALA A 755 -37.95 -22.74 8.06
C ALA A 755 -39.39 -22.51 8.55
N SER A 756 -40.26 -23.52 8.44
CA SER A 756 -41.66 -23.42 8.88
C SER A 756 -41.80 -23.30 10.40
N ALA A 757 -40.85 -23.84 11.16
CA ALA A 757 -40.85 -23.73 12.62
C ALA A 757 -40.58 -22.30 13.14
N TYR A 758 -40.12 -21.40 12.25
CA TYR A 758 -39.82 -20.00 12.56
C TYR A 758 -40.82 -19.02 11.96
N LYS A 759 -41.89 -19.52 11.32
CA LYS A 759 -43.10 -18.74 11.03
C LYS A 759 -43.93 -18.62 12.30
#